data_AF-A0A5S3RXJ4-F1
#
_entry.id   AF-A0A5S3RXJ4-F1
#
_cell.length_a   1.000
_cell.length_b   1.000
_cell.length_c   1.000
_cell.angle_alpha   90.00
_cell.angle_beta   90.00
_cell.angle_gamma   90.00
#
_symmetry.space_group_name_H-M   'P 1'
#
loop_
_entity.id
_entity.type
_entity.pdbx_description
1 polymer ?
#
loop_
_entity_poly.entity_id
_entity_poly.type
_entity_poly.pdbx_seq_one_letter_code
_entity_poly.pdbx_strand_id
1 'polypeptide(L)'
;MEFKKSLLALSIVAVLSGCGGSSDDKPVDGKDPIVTDPVTPVVSEALVQGVASKGTLKNAQLTFFKYVEGEAVELTANELGESSLVTDENGQYQVTLNDVKGIVKVQVSASSDAESPTLMVCDAPKGCGVDDTDTVVKFGDDVNLTLQDSEFSLTSILSISSENTNTQDTANITPLTHMATALAESRGSVSEQAIADAQSEIANTFGLVGALNLLTPGALEAPSSLFDSNNSNAMRYALINAGIANSLYLEEPELALSTKLSSAVADMVAANGAFLASSKSDDDDDFEFSLEDVLTGSEQALAQLIEVIANDPALIEHLDDLEQAATNLANEIQVKITQAGDDGRIKGKVSDETQGDAIAKASAMVNDIRLFANLFDVTNSSGADFESQGEQFVSLVEAAGDMVAEQADSFALLSDVIEAVTEIHQQLENGEVTGTVFDLADYLTTAGTGRVTIDEENLIFSVTAQSGEEKLSLDVAINALTENTQYQLLLSGMAENAAVEFTIAEGSHATLTLDSAVTRAQIESGEVNAEPTKGELKLNVALAQKVTTTVTNPVSFTGALTAELLPLQVYSAEYSHGSWNQSAWDYTLEQDMLVLPKMASLSGEFSSLEGELVKATATVNIKDLESYIPPELKGFGEMYEGIAEITINEANTALNLSVNDDETVTAYTFVKTAPDAGNWKVFANRTTDIEGYFQGSFTREAFTYQGVQFYLYNYYNEVNDDYYGYVEFIEQVEFDEYYQPFVVKRHYQYFKEYNDGVLITEDGSSIAVLDIMFNNYGEYHDYDDALNGLNIGIRTPVEQISTITDYFDDAFANDFSVVVGDKGSYRLIFDDNDTSLVAGLNTELNGYLVSPNLEDMLTITVSDEAATLQASVQDGEVQTINVARSSETNFSVDNVTVSKNGDFVQSETLTVKTQGEGLAQTITVEFFDRYLDDSWGRYEKLTAIDSNDDQITDSFNCVNFDFYSKTVDGLYYDYDGNLIDINEQSGNCGNFANFTEFAYSWQFSRFGINGENLASFTAVDTFKSRLYSINPPSIPGEEPTFEPVYYRSFVSGLGEVRADFTQPEHMQWSADGTYKIDMYLTQPELGTNVENEETFLDVNAALNVQVKVGEYNLELNLTGERTELEQGKLALDVKYLLPESDKQRSFIVSYDTKLETLSATNAENVKLVLAEPADEDAEQQVLGTIMVGDEKAAEIVKRDSLVLIVYENGIVETL
;
A
#
# COMPACT_ATOMS: atom_id res chain seq x y z
N MET A 1 5.00 6.40 -5.74
CA MET A 1 5.24 6.41 -7.20
C MET A 1 5.04 7.82 -7.75
N GLU A 2 6.10 8.62 -7.96
CA GLU A 2 5.96 9.90 -8.69
C GLU A 2 5.71 9.59 -10.17
N PHE A 3 4.44 9.50 -10.58
CA PHE A 3 4.05 9.40 -11.99
C PHE A 3 4.41 10.69 -12.72
N LYS A 4 5.66 10.80 -13.17
CA LYS A 4 6.08 11.92 -14.01
C LYS A 4 5.42 11.74 -15.37
N LYS A 5 4.66 12.75 -15.82
CA LYS A 5 4.19 12.94 -17.21
C LYS A 5 5.28 12.67 -18.25
N SER A 6 6.53 12.78 -17.81
CA SER A 6 7.76 12.41 -18.51
C SER A 6 7.85 10.93 -18.91
N LEU A 7 7.24 9.94 -18.25
CA LEU A 7 7.45 8.51 -18.54
C LEU A 7 6.62 8.00 -19.73
N LEU A 8 5.36 8.44 -19.87
CA LEU A 8 4.52 8.16 -21.05
C LEU A 8 5.03 8.92 -22.29
N ALA A 9 5.52 10.14 -22.04
CA ALA A 9 6.30 10.87 -23.03
C ALA A 9 7.63 10.16 -23.29
N LEU A 10 8.36 9.62 -22.30
CA LEU A 10 9.65 8.93 -22.50
C LEU A 10 9.50 7.59 -23.21
N SER A 11 8.47 6.77 -22.96
CA SER A 11 8.33 5.49 -23.66
C SER A 11 8.01 5.67 -25.15
N ILE A 12 7.41 6.81 -25.53
CA ILE A 12 7.16 7.19 -26.93
C ILE A 12 8.32 8.05 -27.51
N VAL A 13 8.95 8.91 -26.71
CA VAL A 13 10.02 9.87 -27.11
C VAL A 13 11.44 9.28 -26.99
N ALA A 14 11.68 8.31 -26.10
CA ALA A 14 12.98 7.61 -25.98
C ALA A 14 13.22 6.67 -27.16
N VAL A 15 12.16 6.23 -27.85
CA VAL A 15 12.30 5.57 -29.16
C VAL A 15 12.61 6.60 -30.25
N LEU A 16 12.15 7.85 -30.12
CA LEU A 16 11.97 8.74 -31.26
C LEU A 16 12.00 10.22 -30.88
N SER A 17 13.16 10.87 -30.97
CA SER A 17 13.22 12.33 -31.13
C SER A 17 14.38 12.73 -32.06
N GLY A 18 14.05 13.15 -33.30
CA GLY A 18 15.08 13.53 -34.29
C GLY A 18 14.69 13.88 -35.74
N CYS A 19 13.61 14.64 -36.01
CA CYS A 19 13.39 15.50 -37.21
C CYS A 19 13.75 15.05 -38.67
N GLY A 20 12.74 14.60 -39.45
CA GLY A 20 12.18 15.25 -40.67
C GLY A 20 12.88 15.26 -42.07
N GLY A 21 12.19 14.71 -43.12
CA GLY A 21 12.20 15.30 -44.48
C GLY A 21 11.97 14.43 -45.77
N SER A 22 10.78 14.59 -46.39
CA SER A 22 10.38 14.61 -47.83
C SER A 22 10.45 13.39 -48.78
N SER A 23 9.31 13.16 -49.45
CA SER A 23 9.01 12.22 -50.54
C SER A 23 9.44 12.70 -51.94
N ASP A 24 9.70 11.75 -52.86
CA ASP A 24 9.67 11.97 -54.32
C ASP A 24 9.30 10.69 -55.09
N ASP A 25 8.46 10.85 -56.10
CA ASP A 25 7.68 9.81 -56.80
C ASP A 25 8.24 9.50 -58.22
N LYS A 26 7.79 8.38 -58.82
CA LYS A 26 7.83 7.93 -60.27
C LYS A 26 8.81 6.80 -60.69
N PRO A 27 8.58 6.10 -61.83
CA PRO A 27 7.40 5.34 -62.26
C PRO A 27 7.77 3.96 -62.90
N VAL A 28 6.73 3.18 -63.24
CA VAL A 28 6.68 1.82 -63.84
C VAL A 28 7.25 1.71 -65.28
N ASP A 29 7.88 0.57 -65.60
CA ASP A 29 7.90 -0.14 -66.91
C ASP A 29 8.49 -1.56 -66.68
N GLY A 30 8.10 -2.71 -67.25
CA GLY A 30 7.26 -3.07 -68.39
C GLY A 30 7.79 -4.38 -69.01
N LYS A 31 7.06 -5.50 -68.81
CA LYS A 31 6.93 -6.77 -69.57
C LYS A 31 8.12 -7.43 -70.32
N ASP A 32 8.23 -8.77 -70.20
CA ASP A 32 7.78 -9.75 -71.23
C ASP A 32 7.96 -11.23 -70.82
N PRO A 33 7.29 -12.20 -71.51
CA PRO A 33 6.85 -13.48 -70.95
C PRO A 33 7.81 -14.65 -71.17
N ILE A 34 7.72 -15.68 -70.31
CA ILE A 34 8.42 -16.96 -70.49
C ILE A 34 7.40 -18.07 -70.76
N VAL A 35 7.70 -18.85 -71.80
CA VAL A 35 6.94 -19.97 -72.36
C VAL A 35 7.02 -21.19 -71.46
N THR A 36 5.89 -21.87 -71.26
CA THR A 36 5.72 -23.12 -70.51
C THR A 36 6.03 -24.37 -71.35
N ASP A 37 6.75 -25.33 -70.75
CA ASP A 37 6.79 -26.73 -71.16
C ASP A 37 5.76 -27.53 -70.33
N PRO A 38 5.21 -28.66 -70.84
CA PRO A 38 4.06 -29.33 -70.25
C PRO A 38 4.46 -30.12 -69.00
N VAL A 39 3.88 -29.75 -67.85
CA VAL A 39 4.01 -30.50 -66.60
C VAL A 39 2.86 -31.50 -66.50
N THR A 40 3.21 -32.76 -66.31
CA THR A 40 2.34 -33.85 -65.83
C THR A 40 1.50 -33.38 -64.63
N PRO A 41 0.20 -33.72 -64.52
CA PRO A 41 -0.63 -33.22 -63.42
C PRO A 41 -0.05 -33.72 -62.09
N VAL A 42 0.44 -32.78 -61.30
CA VAL A 42 0.73 -32.97 -59.87
C VAL A 42 -0.61 -32.80 -59.17
N VAL A 43 -1.05 -33.83 -58.43
CA VAL A 43 -2.21 -33.73 -57.54
C VAL A 43 -1.84 -32.70 -56.47
N SER A 44 -2.68 -31.69 -56.26
CA SER A 44 -2.43 -30.70 -55.19
C SER A 44 -3.06 -31.22 -53.90
N GLU A 45 -2.23 -31.53 -52.91
CA GLU A 45 -2.64 -31.87 -51.55
C GLU A 45 -2.52 -30.62 -50.66
N ALA A 46 -3.59 -30.33 -49.91
CA ALA A 46 -3.63 -29.30 -48.87
C ALA A 46 -3.91 -29.96 -47.51
N LEU A 47 -3.16 -29.58 -46.47
CA LEU A 47 -3.33 -30.11 -45.12
C LEU A 47 -4.08 -29.09 -44.28
N VAL A 48 -5.27 -29.44 -43.80
CA VAL A 48 -6.06 -28.60 -42.89
C VAL A 48 -5.97 -29.19 -41.48
N GLN A 49 -5.58 -28.37 -40.51
CA GLN A 49 -5.51 -28.77 -39.10
C GLN A 49 -6.14 -27.71 -38.20
N GLY A 50 -6.52 -28.09 -36.98
CA GLY A 50 -7.06 -27.14 -36.03
C GLY A 50 -7.50 -27.80 -34.73
N VAL A 51 -8.03 -26.96 -33.84
CA VAL A 51 -8.62 -27.37 -32.56
C VAL A 51 -10.12 -27.05 -32.58
N ALA A 52 -10.95 -28.00 -32.16
CA ALA A 52 -12.38 -27.80 -31.93
C ALA A 52 -12.62 -27.58 -30.43
N SER A 53 -13.02 -26.36 -30.05
CA SER A 53 -13.12 -25.94 -28.64
C SER A 53 -14.33 -25.02 -28.38
N LYS A 54 -15.22 -25.49 -27.51
CA LYS A 54 -16.24 -24.77 -26.73
C LYS A 54 -16.07 -25.20 -25.25
N GLY A 55 -14.85 -25.58 -24.87
CA GLY A 55 -14.56 -26.77 -24.06
C GLY A 55 -14.04 -27.87 -24.98
N THR A 56 -13.06 -28.67 -24.55
CA THR A 56 -12.43 -29.66 -25.43
C THR A 56 -13.47 -30.65 -25.97
N LEU A 57 -13.66 -30.67 -27.30
CA LEU A 57 -14.60 -31.55 -27.99
C LEU A 57 -13.92 -32.87 -28.39
N LYS A 58 -14.15 -33.92 -27.60
CA LYS A 58 -13.60 -35.25 -27.82
C LYS A 58 -14.52 -36.06 -28.74
N ASN A 59 -13.94 -36.72 -29.74
CA ASN A 59 -14.66 -37.62 -30.64
C ASN A 59 -15.88 -36.95 -31.32
N ALA A 60 -15.69 -35.71 -31.77
CA ALA A 60 -16.67 -34.93 -32.51
C ALA A 60 -16.51 -35.16 -34.02
N GLN A 61 -17.63 -35.25 -34.75
CA GLN A 61 -17.63 -35.60 -36.18
C GLN A 61 -17.35 -34.37 -37.05
N LEU A 62 -16.41 -34.48 -37.99
CA LEU A 62 -16.04 -33.42 -38.93
C LEU A 62 -16.70 -33.64 -40.30
N THR A 63 -17.19 -32.55 -40.89
CA THR A 63 -17.70 -32.48 -42.27
C THR A 63 -17.11 -31.25 -42.98
N PHE A 64 -16.66 -31.41 -44.21
CA PHE A 64 -16.03 -30.33 -45.00
C PHE A 64 -16.88 -29.98 -46.22
N PHE A 65 -16.90 -28.69 -46.56
CA PHE A 65 -17.67 -28.13 -47.66
C PHE A 65 -16.81 -27.19 -48.50
N LYS A 66 -17.05 -27.17 -49.81
CA LYS A 66 -16.54 -26.14 -50.74
C LYS A 66 -17.66 -25.21 -51.15
N TYR A 67 -17.35 -23.96 -51.47
CA TYR A 67 -18.35 -23.03 -52.01
C TYR A 67 -18.45 -23.14 -53.54
N VAL A 68 -19.65 -23.42 -54.04
CA VAL A 68 -19.96 -23.46 -55.48
C VAL A 68 -21.15 -22.53 -55.73
N GLU A 69 -20.95 -21.50 -56.56
CA GLU A 69 -21.97 -20.47 -56.82
C GLU A 69 -22.49 -19.75 -55.55
N GLY A 70 -21.66 -19.69 -54.50
CA GLY A 70 -22.01 -19.05 -53.22
C GLY A 70 -22.68 -19.97 -52.19
N GLU A 71 -22.97 -21.23 -52.56
CA GLU A 71 -23.58 -22.23 -51.67
C GLU A 71 -22.54 -23.24 -51.19
N ALA A 72 -22.65 -23.67 -49.93
CA ALA A 72 -21.79 -24.70 -49.35
C ALA A 72 -22.19 -26.09 -49.87
N VAL A 73 -21.25 -26.80 -50.49
CA VAL A 73 -21.42 -28.16 -51.03
C VAL A 73 -20.42 -29.11 -50.37
N GLU A 74 -20.90 -30.19 -49.78
CA GLU A 74 -20.08 -31.18 -49.07
C GLU A 74 -19.01 -31.80 -49.99
N LEU A 75 -17.81 -32.01 -49.44
CA LEU A 75 -16.70 -32.66 -50.14
C LEU A 75 -16.94 -34.16 -50.25
N THR A 76 -16.55 -34.73 -51.40
CA THR A 76 -16.65 -36.16 -51.64
C THR A 76 -15.48 -36.94 -51.03
N ALA A 77 -15.65 -38.25 -50.83
CA ALA A 77 -14.60 -39.14 -50.33
C ALA A 77 -13.33 -39.22 -51.21
N ASN A 78 -13.36 -38.71 -52.45
CA ASN A 78 -12.15 -38.58 -53.27
C ASN A 78 -11.40 -37.27 -53.01
N GLU A 79 -12.12 -36.23 -52.60
CA GLU A 79 -11.59 -34.91 -52.24
C GLU A 79 -11.09 -34.88 -50.78
N LEU A 80 -11.60 -35.79 -49.93
CA LEU A 80 -11.09 -36.07 -48.58
C LEU A 80 -10.06 -37.21 -48.67
N GLY A 81 -8.83 -36.98 -48.22
CA GLY A 81 -7.79 -38.02 -48.17
C GLY A 81 -8.11 -39.16 -47.19
N GLU A 82 -7.16 -40.08 -46.95
CA GLU A 82 -7.30 -41.16 -45.95
C GLU A 82 -7.17 -40.68 -44.48
N SER A 83 -7.68 -39.48 -44.17
CA SER A 83 -7.60 -38.87 -42.83
C SER A 83 -8.76 -39.26 -41.91
N SER A 84 -8.53 -39.19 -40.59
CA SER A 84 -9.61 -39.29 -39.60
C SER A 84 -10.52 -38.06 -39.70
N LEU A 85 -11.84 -38.27 -39.66
CA LEU A 85 -12.85 -37.20 -39.63
C LEU A 85 -13.47 -37.06 -38.24
N VAL A 86 -12.74 -37.43 -37.20
CA VAL A 86 -13.13 -37.20 -35.80
C VAL A 86 -12.00 -36.51 -35.05
N THR A 87 -12.37 -35.66 -34.09
CA THR A 87 -11.41 -35.02 -33.17
C THR A 87 -10.81 -36.01 -32.17
N ASP A 88 -9.59 -35.74 -31.71
CA ASP A 88 -8.93 -36.55 -30.68
C ASP A 88 -9.31 -36.13 -29.25
N GLU A 89 -8.64 -36.70 -28.25
CA GLU A 89 -8.87 -36.43 -26.82
C GLU A 89 -8.57 -34.98 -26.40
N ASN A 90 -7.79 -34.24 -27.21
CA ASN A 90 -7.46 -32.83 -27.00
C ASN A 90 -8.26 -31.93 -27.96
N GLY A 91 -9.28 -32.47 -28.64
CA GLY A 91 -10.09 -31.74 -29.63
C GLY A 91 -9.34 -31.40 -30.92
N GLN A 92 -8.15 -31.95 -31.13
CA GLN A 92 -7.32 -31.67 -32.31
C GLN A 92 -7.76 -32.54 -33.50
N TYR A 93 -7.56 -32.01 -34.70
CA TYR A 93 -7.78 -32.77 -35.93
C TYR A 93 -6.80 -32.37 -37.04
N GLN A 94 -6.62 -33.28 -37.99
CA GLN A 94 -5.80 -33.07 -39.17
C GLN A 94 -6.38 -33.85 -40.36
N VAL A 95 -6.72 -33.13 -41.44
CA VAL A 95 -7.37 -33.68 -42.62
C VAL A 95 -6.64 -33.25 -43.90
N THR A 96 -6.36 -34.20 -44.78
CA THR A 96 -5.79 -33.93 -46.10
C THR A 96 -6.91 -33.72 -47.12
N LEU A 97 -6.84 -32.64 -47.89
CA LEU A 97 -7.77 -32.32 -48.97
C LEU A 97 -7.08 -32.46 -50.32
N ASN A 98 -7.69 -33.23 -51.23
CA ASN A 98 -7.15 -33.53 -52.56
C ASN A 98 -7.85 -32.69 -53.63
N ASP A 99 -7.07 -31.92 -54.40
CA ASP A 99 -7.56 -31.11 -55.52
C ASP A 99 -8.66 -30.07 -55.16
N VAL A 100 -8.74 -29.67 -53.89
CA VAL A 100 -9.65 -28.61 -53.39
C VAL A 100 -8.92 -27.27 -53.39
N LYS A 101 -9.56 -26.21 -53.90
CA LYS A 101 -9.01 -24.84 -53.97
C LYS A 101 -10.05 -23.80 -53.58
N GLY A 102 -9.59 -22.68 -53.03
CA GLY A 102 -10.45 -21.56 -52.63
C GLY A 102 -11.06 -21.78 -51.25
N ILE A 103 -12.28 -21.27 -51.07
CA ILE A 103 -12.92 -21.19 -49.75
C ILE A 103 -13.49 -22.55 -49.34
N VAL A 104 -13.12 -22.98 -48.13
CA VAL A 104 -13.58 -24.21 -47.50
C VAL A 104 -14.25 -23.88 -46.17
N LYS A 105 -15.38 -24.54 -45.90
CA LYS A 105 -16.05 -24.54 -44.59
C LYS A 105 -15.85 -25.89 -43.94
N VAL A 106 -15.50 -25.90 -42.67
CA VAL A 106 -15.46 -27.09 -41.82
C VAL A 106 -16.57 -26.97 -40.77
N GLN A 107 -17.27 -28.07 -40.53
CA GLN A 107 -18.30 -28.19 -39.50
C GLN A 107 -17.93 -29.33 -38.56
N VAL A 108 -18.05 -29.08 -37.26
CA VAL A 108 -18.03 -30.12 -36.23
C VAL A 108 -19.46 -30.35 -35.74
N SER A 109 -19.85 -31.60 -35.52
CA SER A 109 -21.16 -31.99 -35.01
C SER A 109 -21.05 -33.14 -34.00
N ALA A 110 -22.08 -33.28 -33.14
CA ALA A 110 -22.16 -34.43 -32.25
C ALA A 110 -22.25 -35.76 -33.03
N SER A 111 -21.58 -36.80 -32.52
CA SER A 111 -21.61 -38.16 -33.06
C SER A 111 -23.01 -38.75 -32.89
N SER A 112 -23.51 -39.41 -33.94
CA SER A 112 -24.74 -40.22 -33.86
C SER A 112 -24.51 -41.62 -33.29
N ASP A 113 -23.26 -42.02 -33.07
CA ASP A 113 -22.90 -43.33 -32.51
C ASP A 113 -22.84 -43.26 -30.97
N ALA A 114 -23.80 -43.89 -30.30
CA ALA A 114 -23.85 -43.91 -28.84
C ALA A 114 -22.71 -44.73 -28.19
N GLU A 115 -22.04 -45.62 -28.93
CA GLU A 115 -20.87 -46.37 -28.44
C GLU A 115 -19.58 -45.56 -28.54
N SER A 116 -19.59 -44.49 -29.35
CA SER A 116 -18.52 -43.51 -29.51
C SER A 116 -19.14 -42.10 -29.41
N PRO A 117 -19.61 -41.69 -28.21
CA PRO A 117 -20.28 -40.41 -28.03
C PRO A 117 -19.30 -39.25 -28.18
N THR A 118 -19.82 -38.08 -28.56
CA THR A 118 -19.07 -36.83 -28.48
C THR A 118 -19.17 -36.28 -27.05
N LEU A 119 -18.02 -36.03 -26.44
CA LEU A 119 -17.91 -35.44 -25.10
C LEU A 119 -17.36 -34.02 -25.21
N MET A 120 -17.90 -33.10 -24.44
CA MET A 120 -17.41 -31.73 -24.29
C MET A 120 -16.98 -31.54 -22.84
N VAL A 121 -15.74 -31.12 -22.58
CA VAL A 121 -15.36 -30.69 -21.24
C VAL A 121 -16.07 -29.39 -20.89
N CYS A 122 -16.74 -29.32 -19.74
CA CYS A 122 -17.44 -28.12 -19.32
C CYS A 122 -16.46 -26.99 -18.96
N ASP A 123 -16.49 -25.91 -19.72
CA ASP A 123 -15.67 -24.71 -19.51
C ASP A 123 -16.44 -23.55 -18.85
N ALA A 124 -17.72 -23.74 -18.50
CA ALA A 124 -18.55 -22.73 -17.84
C ALA A 124 -18.29 -22.71 -16.32
N PRO A 125 -17.89 -21.57 -15.71
CA PRO A 125 -17.57 -21.49 -14.28
C PRO A 125 -18.74 -21.87 -13.37
N LYS A 126 -19.97 -21.50 -13.75
CA LYS A 126 -21.20 -21.86 -13.02
C LYS A 126 -21.72 -23.27 -13.35
N GLY A 127 -21.07 -23.99 -14.25
CA GLY A 127 -21.48 -25.32 -14.74
C GLY A 127 -22.23 -25.29 -16.07
N CYS A 128 -22.33 -26.45 -16.72
CA CYS A 128 -22.89 -26.62 -18.08
C CYS A 128 -24.29 -27.25 -18.05
N GLY A 129 -25.15 -26.73 -17.17
CA GLY A 129 -26.51 -27.24 -16.96
C GLY A 129 -26.56 -28.53 -16.15
N VAL A 130 -27.49 -29.42 -16.50
CA VAL A 130 -27.70 -30.72 -15.83
C VAL A 130 -27.50 -31.89 -16.78
N ASP A 131 -27.05 -33.03 -16.25
CA ASP A 131 -26.85 -34.24 -17.02
C ASP A 131 -28.15 -35.03 -17.30
N ASP A 132 -28.04 -36.21 -17.94
CA ASP A 132 -29.20 -37.07 -18.23
C ASP A 132 -29.85 -37.67 -16.97
N THR A 133 -29.26 -37.44 -15.80
CA THR A 133 -29.75 -37.84 -14.48
C THR A 133 -30.23 -36.66 -13.63
N ASP A 134 -30.33 -35.46 -14.21
CA ASP A 134 -30.73 -34.22 -13.52
C ASP A 134 -29.70 -33.77 -12.45
N THR A 135 -28.42 -34.13 -12.64
CA THR A 135 -27.31 -33.71 -11.78
C THR A 135 -26.56 -32.55 -12.43
N VAL A 136 -26.26 -31.50 -11.67
CA VAL A 136 -25.49 -30.33 -12.17
C VAL A 136 -24.11 -30.76 -12.68
N VAL A 137 -23.80 -30.44 -13.93
CA VAL A 137 -22.48 -30.65 -14.52
C VAL A 137 -21.56 -29.51 -14.12
N LYS A 138 -20.49 -29.82 -13.40
CA LYS A 138 -19.57 -28.79 -12.88
C LYS A 138 -18.50 -28.43 -13.91
N PHE A 139 -17.84 -27.31 -13.69
CA PHE A 139 -16.63 -26.95 -14.42
C PHE A 139 -15.62 -28.11 -14.41
N GLY A 140 -15.08 -28.45 -15.59
CA GLY A 140 -14.14 -29.57 -15.79
C GLY A 140 -14.77 -30.95 -16.01
N ASP A 141 -16.09 -31.13 -15.78
CA ASP A 141 -16.77 -32.40 -16.02
C ASP A 141 -17.11 -32.59 -17.52
N ASP A 142 -17.23 -33.85 -17.96
CA ASP A 142 -17.63 -34.18 -19.35
C ASP A 142 -19.16 -34.06 -19.55
N VAL A 143 -19.58 -33.31 -20.57
CA VAL A 143 -20.95 -33.18 -21.09
C VAL A 143 -21.11 -34.12 -22.28
N ASN A 144 -22.12 -35.00 -22.25
CA ASN A 144 -22.37 -35.93 -23.36
C ASN A 144 -23.31 -35.33 -24.40
N LEU A 145 -22.74 -34.62 -25.37
CA LEU A 145 -23.50 -33.94 -26.43
C LEU A 145 -24.29 -34.91 -27.31
N THR A 146 -23.82 -36.15 -27.53
CA THR A 146 -24.57 -37.17 -28.28
C THR A 146 -25.94 -37.47 -27.65
N LEU A 147 -26.08 -37.35 -26.32
CA LEU A 147 -27.33 -37.60 -25.61
C LEU A 147 -28.09 -36.31 -25.26
N GLN A 148 -27.38 -35.28 -24.82
CA GLN A 148 -27.97 -34.07 -24.26
C GLN A 148 -28.27 -33.02 -25.32
N ASP A 149 -27.54 -33.00 -26.43
CA ASP A 149 -27.71 -32.01 -27.50
C ASP A 149 -27.23 -32.56 -28.86
N SER A 150 -27.97 -33.51 -29.42
CA SER A 150 -27.59 -34.18 -30.66
C SER A 150 -27.54 -33.26 -31.89
N GLU A 151 -28.11 -32.05 -31.80
CA GLU A 151 -28.11 -31.04 -32.86
C GLU A 151 -26.95 -30.03 -32.72
N PHE A 152 -26.09 -30.20 -31.72
CA PHE A 152 -24.92 -29.34 -31.53
C PHE A 152 -24.02 -29.34 -32.78
N SER A 153 -23.69 -28.14 -33.26
CA SER A 153 -22.69 -27.95 -34.29
C SER A 153 -22.00 -26.60 -34.20
N LEU A 154 -20.72 -26.56 -34.62
CA LEU A 154 -19.94 -25.34 -34.80
C LEU A 154 -19.29 -25.36 -36.18
N THR A 155 -18.98 -24.18 -36.72
CA THR A 155 -18.41 -24.06 -38.07
C THR A 155 -17.22 -23.11 -38.09
N SER A 156 -16.31 -23.33 -39.01
CA SER A 156 -15.22 -22.40 -39.32
C SER A 156 -15.00 -22.33 -40.83
N ILE A 157 -14.47 -21.22 -41.31
CA ILE A 157 -14.26 -20.96 -42.73
C ILE A 157 -12.84 -20.44 -42.97
N LEU A 158 -12.19 -20.94 -44.02
CA LEU A 158 -10.84 -20.57 -44.41
C LEU A 158 -10.68 -20.54 -45.93
N SER A 159 -9.63 -19.88 -46.43
CA SER A 159 -9.23 -19.93 -47.84
C SER A 159 -7.95 -20.75 -48.01
N ILE A 160 -7.97 -21.67 -48.96
CA ILE A 160 -6.81 -22.50 -49.32
C ILE A 160 -6.08 -21.86 -50.51
N SER A 161 -4.82 -21.47 -50.31
CA SER A 161 -4.04 -20.74 -51.32
C SER A 161 -3.76 -21.58 -52.58
N SER A 162 -3.62 -20.89 -53.72
CA SER A 162 -3.56 -21.52 -55.05
C SER A 162 -2.16 -21.75 -55.63
N GLU A 163 -1.10 -21.32 -54.93
CA GLU A 163 0.25 -21.14 -55.53
C GLU A 163 1.30 -22.19 -55.12
N ASN A 164 1.11 -22.94 -54.01
CA ASN A 164 2.09 -23.92 -53.53
C ASN A 164 1.50 -25.34 -53.42
N THR A 165 2.25 -26.35 -53.86
CA THR A 165 1.98 -27.76 -53.53
C THR A 165 2.48 -28.02 -52.11
N ASN A 166 1.61 -28.52 -51.21
CA ASN A 166 1.82 -28.73 -49.77
C ASN A 166 1.67 -27.47 -48.90
N THR A 167 0.49 -26.82 -48.90
CA THR A 167 0.14 -25.81 -47.89
C THR A 167 -0.41 -26.47 -46.62
N GLN A 168 -0.03 -25.93 -45.47
CA GLN A 168 -0.58 -26.28 -44.16
C GLN A 168 -1.44 -25.10 -43.71
N ASP A 169 -2.74 -25.32 -43.64
CA ASP A 169 -3.74 -24.30 -43.34
C ASP A 169 -4.40 -24.61 -41.99
N THR A 170 -4.64 -23.57 -41.17
CA THR A 170 -5.24 -23.72 -39.84
C THR A 170 -6.71 -23.32 -39.85
N ALA A 171 -7.56 -24.12 -39.20
CA ALA A 171 -8.99 -23.89 -39.09
C ALA A 171 -9.48 -24.24 -37.67
N ASN A 172 -9.39 -23.30 -36.73
CA ASN A 172 -9.94 -23.53 -35.39
C ASN A 172 -11.48 -23.43 -35.41
N ILE A 173 -12.15 -24.33 -34.69
CA ILE A 173 -13.61 -24.42 -34.64
C ILE A 173 -14.08 -24.08 -33.22
N THR A 174 -14.61 -22.87 -33.04
CA THR A 174 -15.07 -22.35 -31.75
C THR A 174 -16.38 -21.56 -31.95
N PRO A 175 -17.08 -21.13 -30.89
CA PRO A 175 -18.24 -20.24 -31.02
C PRO A 175 -17.94 -18.96 -31.79
N LEU A 176 -16.77 -18.36 -31.58
CA LEU A 176 -16.34 -17.16 -32.29
C LEU A 176 -16.16 -17.39 -33.79
N THR A 177 -15.53 -18.51 -34.19
CA THR A 177 -15.41 -18.83 -35.63
C THR A 177 -16.74 -19.24 -36.24
N HIS A 178 -17.66 -19.79 -35.44
CA HIS A 178 -19.04 -20.07 -35.85
C HIS A 178 -19.83 -18.78 -36.10
N MET A 179 -19.77 -17.82 -35.18
CA MET A 179 -20.34 -16.47 -35.34
C MET A 179 -19.76 -15.75 -36.56
N ALA A 180 -18.44 -15.75 -36.72
CA ALA A 180 -17.78 -15.14 -37.88
C ALA A 180 -18.19 -15.81 -39.21
N THR A 181 -18.35 -17.14 -39.22
CA THR A 181 -18.83 -17.88 -40.40
C THR A 181 -20.26 -17.46 -40.75
N ALA A 182 -21.17 -17.43 -39.77
CA ALA A 182 -22.56 -17.02 -39.97
C ALA A 182 -22.67 -15.57 -40.47
N LEU A 183 -21.84 -14.66 -39.93
CA LEU A 183 -21.78 -13.26 -40.36
C LEU A 183 -21.24 -13.13 -41.80
N ALA A 184 -20.21 -13.90 -42.17
CA ALA A 184 -19.70 -13.90 -43.54
C ALA A 184 -20.74 -14.42 -44.54
N GLU A 185 -21.49 -15.46 -44.17
CA GLU A 185 -22.56 -16.04 -44.99
C GLU A 185 -23.76 -15.09 -45.15
N SER A 186 -24.11 -14.32 -44.11
CA SER A 186 -25.24 -13.38 -44.16
C SER A 186 -25.00 -12.17 -45.09
N ARG A 187 -23.72 -11.81 -45.30
CA ARG A 187 -23.29 -10.67 -46.13
C ARG A 187 -23.30 -10.95 -47.64
N GLY A 188 -23.73 -12.13 -48.08
CA GLY A 188 -23.93 -12.48 -49.50
C GLY A 188 -22.85 -13.41 -50.05
N SER A 189 -22.14 -13.01 -51.12
CA SER A 189 -21.14 -13.88 -51.74
C SER A 189 -19.90 -14.03 -50.85
N VAL A 190 -19.75 -15.21 -50.26
CA VAL A 190 -18.60 -15.59 -49.43
C VAL A 190 -17.31 -15.43 -50.26
N SER A 191 -16.45 -14.49 -49.83
CA SER A 191 -15.18 -14.13 -50.45
C SER A 191 -14.08 -14.05 -49.39
N GLU A 192 -12.81 -14.09 -49.79
CA GLU A 192 -11.68 -13.98 -48.85
C GLU A 192 -11.76 -12.70 -48.01
N GLN A 193 -12.12 -11.57 -48.63
CA GLN A 193 -12.28 -10.30 -47.92
C GLN A 193 -13.46 -10.36 -46.92
N ALA A 194 -14.60 -10.91 -47.33
CA ALA A 194 -15.77 -11.01 -46.44
C ALA A 194 -15.50 -11.89 -45.22
N ILE A 195 -14.68 -12.94 -45.39
CA ILE A 195 -14.23 -13.82 -44.30
C ILE A 195 -13.28 -13.06 -43.37
N ALA A 196 -12.25 -12.41 -43.92
CA ALA A 196 -11.29 -11.64 -43.13
C ALA A 196 -11.97 -10.49 -42.36
N ASP A 197 -12.91 -9.79 -43.00
CA ASP A 197 -13.70 -8.72 -42.38
C ASP A 197 -14.55 -9.28 -41.22
N ALA A 198 -15.27 -10.38 -41.42
CA ALA A 198 -16.09 -10.98 -40.36
C ALA A 198 -15.23 -11.54 -39.20
N GLN A 199 -14.10 -12.18 -39.51
CA GLN A 199 -13.19 -12.70 -38.48
C GLN A 199 -12.58 -11.59 -37.64
N SER A 200 -12.07 -10.53 -38.27
CA SER A 200 -11.48 -9.39 -37.54
C SER A 200 -12.53 -8.58 -36.77
N GLU A 201 -13.74 -8.41 -37.31
CA GLU A 201 -14.84 -7.72 -36.63
C GLU A 201 -15.26 -8.44 -35.34
N ILE A 202 -15.44 -9.78 -35.40
CA ILE A 202 -15.75 -10.59 -34.22
C ILE A 202 -14.56 -10.59 -33.25
N ALA A 203 -13.33 -10.79 -33.74
CA ALA A 203 -12.13 -10.77 -32.90
C ALA A 203 -11.98 -9.44 -32.13
N ASN A 204 -12.06 -8.31 -32.83
CA ASN A 204 -11.92 -6.98 -32.24
C ASN A 204 -13.07 -6.64 -31.27
N THR A 205 -14.27 -7.20 -31.47
CA THR A 205 -15.37 -7.04 -30.51
C THR A 205 -14.98 -7.59 -29.12
N PHE A 206 -14.33 -8.75 -29.10
CA PHE A 206 -13.84 -9.42 -27.88
C PHE A 206 -12.37 -9.10 -27.57
N GLY A 207 -11.79 -8.07 -28.21
CA GLY A 207 -10.41 -7.62 -28.02
C GLY A 207 -9.33 -8.69 -28.29
N LEU A 208 -9.60 -9.64 -29.19
CA LEU A 208 -8.61 -10.60 -29.67
C LEU A 208 -7.79 -9.97 -30.81
N VAL A 209 -6.47 -10.12 -30.76
CA VAL A 209 -5.56 -9.54 -31.75
C VAL A 209 -5.15 -10.60 -32.78
N GLY A 210 -5.64 -10.47 -34.02
CA GLY A 210 -5.33 -11.36 -35.14
C GLY A 210 -6.55 -12.08 -35.72
N ALA A 211 -6.36 -12.85 -36.79
CA ALA A 211 -7.45 -13.59 -37.44
C ALA A 211 -7.83 -14.86 -36.63
N LEU A 212 -9.13 -15.01 -36.30
CA LEU A 212 -9.63 -16.08 -35.41
C LEU A 212 -9.21 -17.50 -35.81
N ASN A 213 -9.06 -17.77 -37.12
CA ASN A 213 -8.64 -19.09 -37.62
C ASN A 213 -7.14 -19.38 -37.39
N LEU A 214 -6.32 -18.34 -37.19
CA LEU A 214 -4.89 -18.46 -36.89
C LEU A 214 -4.61 -18.42 -35.38
N LEU A 215 -5.57 -17.98 -34.57
CA LEU A 215 -5.48 -17.98 -33.11
C LEU A 215 -5.85 -19.36 -32.57
N THR A 216 -4.87 -20.11 -32.09
CA THR A 216 -5.13 -21.41 -31.45
C THR A 216 -5.80 -21.19 -30.09
N PRO A 217 -7.01 -21.71 -29.85
CA PRO A 217 -7.67 -21.55 -28.56
C PRO A 217 -6.93 -22.36 -27.48
N GLY A 218 -6.72 -21.76 -26.31
CA GLY A 218 -6.26 -22.47 -25.11
C GLY A 218 -7.38 -23.32 -24.48
N ALA A 219 -7.02 -24.17 -23.51
CA ALA A 219 -7.95 -25.01 -22.76
C ALA A 219 -7.81 -24.73 -21.25
N LEU A 220 -8.89 -24.35 -20.57
CA LEU A 220 -8.86 -23.96 -19.15
C LEU A 220 -8.62 -25.18 -18.24
N GLU A 221 -9.06 -26.36 -18.65
CA GLU A 221 -8.81 -27.64 -17.99
C GLU A 221 -7.36 -28.14 -18.16
N ALA A 222 -6.59 -27.51 -19.04
CA ALA A 222 -5.16 -27.76 -19.24
C ALA A 222 -4.36 -26.45 -19.14
N PRO A 223 -4.19 -25.90 -17.92
CA PRO A 223 -3.67 -24.55 -17.70
C PRO A 223 -2.32 -24.25 -18.36
N SER A 224 -1.44 -25.24 -18.49
CA SER A 224 -0.14 -25.08 -19.17
C SER A 224 -0.25 -24.69 -20.65
N SER A 225 -1.38 -24.97 -21.30
CA SER A 225 -1.64 -24.55 -22.68
C SER A 225 -1.91 -23.05 -22.84
N LEU A 226 -2.19 -22.35 -21.74
CA LEU A 226 -2.57 -20.93 -21.73
C LEU A 226 -1.37 -19.98 -21.80
N PHE A 227 -0.18 -20.47 -21.42
CA PHE A 227 1.04 -19.68 -21.28
C PHE A 227 2.09 -19.99 -22.36
N ASP A 228 1.68 -20.51 -23.53
CA ASP A 228 2.59 -20.72 -24.65
C ASP A 228 3.10 -19.38 -25.18
N SER A 229 4.41 -19.15 -25.06
CA SER A 229 5.11 -17.96 -25.57
C SER A 229 4.89 -17.67 -27.06
N ASN A 230 4.48 -18.67 -27.86
CA ASN A 230 4.18 -18.50 -29.28
C ASN A 230 2.70 -18.14 -29.55
N ASN A 231 1.86 -18.11 -28.51
CA ASN A 231 0.44 -17.85 -28.60
C ASN A 231 -0.03 -16.92 -27.47
N SER A 232 0.28 -15.63 -27.59
CA SER A 232 -0.08 -14.60 -26.61
C SER A 232 -1.60 -14.41 -26.42
N ASN A 233 -2.43 -14.97 -27.30
CA ASN A 233 -3.89 -14.89 -27.21
C ASN A 233 -4.54 -16.13 -26.58
N ALA A 234 -3.78 -17.20 -26.28
CA ALA A 234 -4.31 -18.49 -25.83
C ALA A 234 -5.26 -18.35 -24.63
N MET A 235 -4.79 -17.67 -23.58
CA MET A 235 -5.55 -17.40 -22.36
C MET A 235 -6.81 -16.59 -22.64
N ARG A 236 -6.67 -15.43 -23.31
CA ARG A 236 -7.81 -14.55 -23.58
C ARG A 236 -8.88 -15.25 -24.41
N TYR A 237 -8.49 -16.00 -25.43
CA TYR A 237 -9.43 -16.78 -26.23
C TYR A 237 -10.17 -17.82 -25.36
N ALA A 238 -9.46 -18.57 -24.52
CA ALA A 238 -10.06 -19.56 -23.63
C ALA A 238 -11.07 -18.94 -22.66
N LEU A 239 -10.72 -17.80 -22.05
CA LEU A 239 -11.61 -17.05 -21.16
C LEU A 239 -12.88 -16.58 -21.87
N ILE A 240 -12.78 -16.02 -23.08
CA ILE A 240 -13.96 -15.61 -23.85
C ILE A 240 -14.83 -16.83 -24.20
N ASN A 241 -14.26 -17.95 -24.63
CA ASN A 241 -15.05 -19.17 -24.91
C ASN A 241 -15.80 -19.69 -23.68
N ALA A 242 -15.17 -19.63 -22.50
CA ALA A 242 -15.77 -19.96 -21.21
C ALA A 242 -16.86 -18.96 -20.81
N GLY A 243 -16.63 -17.66 -21.06
CA GLY A 243 -17.61 -16.60 -20.88
C GLY A 243 -18.86 -16.78 -21.75
N ILE A 244 -18.68 -17.15 -23.03
CA ILE A 244 -19.78 -17.51 -23.94
C ILE A 244 -20.54 -18.72 -23.38
N ALA A 245 -19.83 -19.73 -22.88
CA ALA A 245 -20.45 -20.87 -22.19
C ALA A 245 -21.34 -20.40 -21.04
N ASN A 246 -20.76 -19.62 -20.14
CA ASN A 246 -21.40 -19.14 -18.94
C ASN A 246 -22.66 -18.37 -19.29
N SER A 247 -22.56 -17.41 -20.22
CA SER A 247 -23.69 -16.62 -20.71
C SER A 247 -24.82 -17.50 -21.26
N LEU A 248 -24.48 -18.54 -22.05
CA LEU A 248 -25.48 -19.47 -22.59
C LEU A 248 -26.11 -20.39 -21.52
N TYR A 249 -25.47 -20.59 -20.35
CA TYR A 249 -26.01 -21.44 -19.27
C TYR A 249 -26.57 -20.66 -18.07
N LEU A 250 -26.43 -19.32 -18.02
CA LEU A 250 -26.91 -18.47 -16.92
C LEU A 250 -28.41 -18.59 -16.67
N GLU A 251 -29.20 -18.55 -17.75
CA GLU A 251 -30.65 -18.54 -17.72
C GLU A 251 -31.19 -19.82 -18.36
N GLU A 252 -32.18 -20.47 -17.74
CA GLU A 252 -32.81 -21.69 -18.24
C GLU A 252 -31.82 -22.86 -18.52
N PRO A 253 -31.20 -23.45 -17.47
CA PRO A 253 -30.17 -24.50 -17.62
C PRO A 253 -30.68 -25.79 -18.29
N GLU A 254 -32.00 -25.95 -18.45
CA GLU A 254 -32.63 -27.10 -19.12
C GLU A 254 -32.71 -26.97 -20.66
N LEU A 255 -32.48 -25.78 -21.23
CA LEU A 255 -32.48 -25.57 -22.68
C LEU A 255 -31.15 -25.97 -23.31
N ALA A 256 -31.22 -26.70 -24.43
CA ALA A 256 -30.05 -27.20 -25.14
C ALA A 256 -29.14 -26.07 -25.66
N LEU A 257 -27.81 -26.28 -25.55
CA LEU A 257 -26.78 -25.32 -25.94
C LEU A 257 -26.91 -24.86 -27.40
N SER A 258 -27.21 -25.77 -28.31
CA SER A 258 -27.41 -25.53 -29.74
C SER A 258 -28.55 -24.53 -30.01
N THR A 259 -29.61 -24.56 -29.20
CA THR A 259 -30.77 -23.68 -29.37
C THR A 259 -30.43 -22.25 -28.98
N LYS A 260 -29.75 -22.05 -27.84
CA LYS A 260 -29.35 -20.73 -27.35
C LYS A 260 -28.26 -20.10 -28.21
N LEU A 261 -27.25 -20.89 -28.60
CA LEU A 261 -26.21 -20.41 -29.52
C LEU A 261 -26.81 -20.00 -30.87
N SER A 262 -27.79 -20.75 -31.38
CA SER A 262 -28.50 -20.36 -32.61
C SER A 262 -29.28 -19.06 -32.45
N SER A 263 -29.89 -18.81 -31.29
CA SER A 263 -30.57 -17.54 -30.98
C SER A 263 -29.59 -16.38 -30.97
N ALA A 264 -28.48 -16.51 -30.22
CA ALA A 264 -27.42 -15.50 -30.15
C ALA A 264 -26.83 -15.17 -31.53
N VAL A 265 -26.58 -16.19 -32.36
CA VAL A 265 -26.08 -16.00 -33.74
C VAL A 265 -27.12 -15.30 -34.62
N ALA A 266 -28.40 -15.66 -34.49
CA ALA A 266 -29.47 -15.05 -35.27
C ALA A 266 -29.64 -13.56 -34.93
N ASP A 267 -29.59 -13.20 -33.65
CA ASP A 267 -29.65 -11.80 -33.20
C ASP A 267 -28.43 -11.01 -33.69
N MET A 268 -27.21 -11.53 -33.49
CA MET A 268 -25.98 -10.92 -34.00
C MET A 268 -26.04 -10.70 -35.52
N VAL A 269 -26.52 -11.69 -36.29
CA VAL A 269 -26.69 -11.55 -37.74
C VAL A 269 -27.73 -10.49 -38.10
N ALA A 270 -28.87 -10.45 -37.39
CA ALA A 270 -29.92 -9.45 -37.59
C ALA A 270 -29.40 -8.02 -37.31
N ALA A 271 -28.50 -7.88 -36.33
CA ALA A 271 -27.80 -6.66 -35.99
C ALA A 271 -26.51 -6.41 -36.81
N ASN A 272 -26.27 -7.19 -37.89
CA ASN A 272 -25.11 -7.07 -38.78
C ASN A 272 -23.76 -7.11 -38.04
N GLY A 273 -23.61 -8.03 -37.09
CA GLY A 273 -22.38 -8.25 -36.33
C GLY A 273 -22.29 -7.47 -35.01
N ALA A 274 -23.31 -6.68 -34.66
CA ALA A 274 -23.34 -5.94 -33.40
C ALA A 274 -23.97 -6.75 -32.27
N PHE A 275 -23.35 -6.69 -31.09
CA PHE A 275 -23.79 -7.37 -29.87
C PHE A 275 -24.37 -6.36 -28.88
N LEU A 276 -25.30 -6.80 -28.03
CA LEU A 276 -25.75 -6.01 -26.88
C LEU A 276 -24.58 -5.78 -25.93
N ALA A 277 -24.41 -4.54 -25.47
CA ALA A 277 -23.39 -4.19 -24.51
C ALA A 277 -23.72 -4.75 -23.11
N SER A 278 -24.99 -4.60 -22.71
CA SER A 278 -25.54 -5.03 -21.43
C SER A 278 -26.94 -5.59 -21.65
N SER A 279 -27.29 -6.66 -20.92
CA SER A 279 -28.64 -7.22 -20.89
C SER A 279 -29.69 -6.23 -20.34
N LYS A 280 -29.27 -5.19 -19.61
CA LYS A 280 -30.16 -4.12 -19.12
C LYS A 280 -30.54 -3.09 -20.16
N SER A 281 -29.90 -3.11 -21.33
CA SER A 281 -30.24 -2.23 -22.45
C SER A 281 -31.40 -2.76 -23.29
N ASP A 282 -32.02 -3.86 -22.84
CA ASP A 282 -33.10 -4.53 -23.56
C ASP A 282 -34.50 -4.13 -23.06
N ASP A 283 -35.48 -4.28 -23.96
CA ASP A 283 -36.87 -3.90 -23.80
C ASP A 283 -37.82 -5.11 -23.63
N ASP A 284 -37.34 -6.36 -23.70
CA ASP A 284 -38.16 -7.57 -23.50
C ASP A 284 -37.59 -8.59 -22.48
N ASP A 285 -38.33 -9.69 -22.26
CA ASP A 285 -38.04 -10.71 -21.23
C ASP A 285 -37.44 -12.00 -21.83
N ASP A 286 -37.13 -12.04 -23.14
CA ASP A 286 -36.57 -13.23 -23.80
C ASP A 286 -35.04 -13.33 -23.57
N PHE A 287 -34.44 -14.52 -23.78
CA PHE A 287 -32.99 -14.70 -23.61
C PHE A 287 -32.20 -13.86 -24.62
N GLU A 288 -31.31 -13.00 -24.11
CA GLU A 288 -30.44 -12.15 -24.93
C GLU A 288 -28.96 -12.35 -24.61
N PHE A 289 -28.13 -12.29 -25.66
CA PHE A 289 -26.70 -12.55 -25.56
C PHE A 289 -25.90 -11.24 -25.50
N SER A 290 -25.45 -10.87 -24.30
CA SER A 290 -24.74 -9.61 -24.04
C SER A 290 -23.23 -9.77 -23.83
N LEU A 291 -22.45 -8.74 -24.16
CA LEU A 291 -21.01 -8.70 -23.90
C LEU A 291 -20.68 -8.64 -22.41
N GLU A 292 -21.47 -7.92 -21.60
CA GLU A 292 -21.32 -7.86 -20.15
C GLU A 292 -21.37 -9.27 -19.53
N ASP A 293 -22.33 -10.10 -19.94
CA ASP A 293 -22.47 -11.47 -19.40
C ASP A 293 -21.32 -12.39 -19.83
N VAL A 294 -20.84 -12.25 -21.07
CA VAL A 294 -19.67 -13.00 -21.57
C VAL A 294 -18.41 -12.61 -20.81
N LEU A 295 -18.14 -11.32 -20.64
CA LEU A 295 -16.95 -10.84 -19.96
C LEU A 295 -17.01 -11.13 -18.45
N THR A 296 -18.17 -11.00 -17.81
CA THR A 296 -18.36 -11.41 -16.41
C THR A 296 -18.16 -12.92 -16.23
N GLY A 297 -18.62 -13.73 -17.21
CA GLY A 297 -18.34 -15.17 -17.22
C GLY A 297 -16.85 -15.47 -17.42
N SER A 298 -16.16 -14.66 -18.22
CA SER A 298 -14.70 -14.76 -18.42
C SER A 298 -13.95 -14.44 -17.12
N GLU A 299 -14.43 -13.46 -16.34
CA GLU A 299 -13.86 -13.07 -15.04
C GLU A 299 -14.02 -14.18 -14.00
N GLN A 300 -15.19 -14.81 -13.97
CA GLN A 300 -15.44 -15.98 -13.11
C GLN A 300 -14.55 -17.19 -13.50
N ALA A 301 -14.32 -17.39 -14.79
CA ALA A 301 -13.41 -18.45 -15.28
C ALA A 301 -11.97 -18.18 -14.87
N LEU A 302 -11.55 -16.92 -14.94
CA LEU A 302 -10.24 -16.49 -14.51
C LEU A 302 -10.04 -16.64 -13.00
N ALA A 303 -11.03 -16.30 -12.19
CA ALA A 303 -10.98 -16.52 -10.74
C ALA A 303 -10.79 -18.00 -10.37
N GLN A 304 -11.51 -18.91 -11.05
CA GLN A 304 -11.32 -20.36 -10.87
C GLN A 304 -9.93 -20.81 -11.32
N LEU A 305 -9.41 -20.26 -12.43
CA LEU A 305 -8.08 -20.58 -12.92
C LEU A 305 -6.97 -20.13 -11.95
N ILE A 306 -7.12 -18.94 -11.34
CA ILE A 306 -6.20 -18.43 -10.30
C ILE A 306 -6.16 -19.40 -9.12
N GLU A 307 -7.31 -19.87 -8.62
CA GLU A 307 -7.38 -20.85 -7.53
C GLU A 307 -6.69 -22.18 -7.89
N VAL A 308 -6.87 -22.67 -9.12
CA VAL A 308 -6.22 -23.89 -9.61
C VAL A 308 -4.71 -23.72 -9.71
N ILE A 309 -4.23 -22.60 -10.27
CA ILE A 309 -2.80 -22.33 -10.48
C ILE A 309 -2.07 -22.03 -9.17
N ALA A 310 -2.71 -21.38 -8.21
CA ALA A 310 -2.14 -21.14 -6.88
C ALA A 310 -1.74 -22.45 -6.16
N ASN A 311 -2.38 -23.56 -6.52
CA ASN A 311 -2.09 -24.88 -6.01
C ASN A 311 -1.13 -25.71 -6.88
N ASP A 312 -0.66 -25.20 -8.03
CA ASP A 312 0.27 -25.86 -8.95
C ASP A 312 1.66 -25.18 -8.92
N PRO A 313 2.67 -25.76 -8.24
CA PRO A 313 4.01 -25.20 -8.16
C PRO A 313 4.71 -25.01 -9.51
N ALA A 314 4.26 -25.67 -10.58
CA ALA A 314 4.84 -25.52 -11.91
C ALA A 314 4.30 -24.30 -12.68
N LEU A 315 3.20 -23.69 -12.22
CA LEU A 315 2.52 -22.59 -12.89
C LEU A 315 2.37 -21.34 -12.02
N ILE A 316 2.76 -21.41 -10.74
CA ILE A 316 2.61 -20.31 -9.78
C ILE A 316 3.29 -19.00 -10.22
N GLU A 317 4.33 -19.08 -11.06
CA GLU A 317 5.01 -17.91 -11.65
C GLU A 317 4.12 -17.07 -12.58
N HIS A 318 2.96 -17.59 -13.00
CA HIS A 318 2.01 -16.92 -13.87
C HIS A 318 0.83 -16.26 -13.13
N LEU A 319 0.75 -16.36 -11.79
CA LEU A 319 -0.37 -15.76 -11.03
C LEU A 319 -0.51 -14.26 -11.28
N ASP A 320 0.62 -13.56 -11.29
CA ASP A 320 0.70 -12.13 -11.59
C ASP A 320 0.07 -11.75 -12.94
N ASP A 321 0.36 -12.53 -13.98
CA ASP A 321 -0.19 -12.34 -15.33
C ASP A 321 -1.74 -12.52 -15.33
N LEU A 322 -2.25 -13.46 -14.52
CA LEU A 322 -3.70 -13.72 -14.39
C LEU A 322 -4.41 -12.60 -13.64
N GLU A 323 -3.82 -12.08 -12.57
CA GLU A 323 -4.40 -10.98 -11.80
C GLU A 323 -4.39 -9.65 -12.58
N GLN A 324 -3.37 -9.43 -13.42
CA GLN A 324 -3.39 -8.32 -14.37
C GLN A 324 -4.49 -8.53 -15.42
N ALA A 325 -4.70 -9.76 -15.89
CA ALA A 325 -5.81 -10.07 -16.79
C ALA A 325 -7.18 -9.82 -16.14
N ALA A 326 -7.34 -10.09 -14.84
CA ALA A 326 -8.58 -9.80 -14.10
C ALA A 326 -8.84 -8.29 -14.03
N THR A 327 -7.80 -7.50 -13.73
CA THR A 327 -7.87 -6.04 -13.73
C THR A 327 -8.23 -5.48 -15.11
N ASN A 328 -7.63 -6.03 -16.17
CA ASN A 328 -7.91 -5.64 -17.55
C ASN A 328 -9.35 -5.96 -17.95
N LEU A 329 -9.87 -7.12 -17.53
CA LEU A 329 -11.22 -7.56 -17.85
C LEU A 329 -12.28 -6.73 -17.12
N ALA A 330 -12.07 -6.44 -15.83
CA ALA A 330 -12.93 -5.53 -15.08
C ALA A 330 -13.00 -4.14 -15.72
N ASN A 331 -11.85 -3.61 -16.17
CA ASN A 331 -11.80 -2.36 -16.93
C ASN A 331 -12.57 -2.48 -18.25
N GLU A 332 -12.37 -3.55 -18.99
CA GLU A 332 -13.00 -3.78 -20.29
C GLU A 332 -14.52 -3.89 -20.20
N ILE A 333 -15.07 -4.54 -19.16
CA ILE A 333 -16.52 -4.58 -18.91
C ILE A 333 -17.09 -3.16 -18.87
N GLN A 334 -16.47 -2.27 -18.08
CA GLN A 334 -16.90 -0.87 -17.98
C GLN A 334 -16.70 -0.11 -19.30
N VAL A 335 -15.62 -0.37 -20.03
CA VAL A 335 -15.37 0.22 -21.36
C VAL A 335 -16.45 -0.20 -22.36
N LYS A 336 -16.84 -1.48 -22.41
CA LYS A 336 -17.89 -1.94 -23.32
C LYS A 336 -19.21 -1.28 -22.98
N ILE A 337 -19.64 -1.27 -21.72
CA ILE A 337 -20.90 -0.61 -21.32
C ILE A 337 -20.93 0.86 -21.77
N THR A 338 -19.82 1.59 -21.60
CA THR A 338 -19.72 3.01 -22.01
C THR A 338 -19.57 3.22 -23.52
N GLN A 339 -19.14 2.21 -24.29
CA GLN A 339 -19.01 2.27 -25.76
C GLN A 339 -20.31 2.00 -26.51
N ALA A 340 -21.35 1.53 -25.83
CA ALA A 340 -22.65 1.21 -26.44
C ALA A 340 -23.21 2.40 -27.25
N GLY A 341 -23.73 2.11 -28.45
CA GLY A 341 -24.50 3.08 -29.21
C GLY A 341 -25.87 3.37 -28.58
N ASP A 342 -26.64 4.27 -29.19
CA ASP A 342 -28.00 4.61 -28.75
C ASP A 342 -28.96 3.39 -28.73
N ASP A 343 -28.65 2.34 -29.50
CA ASP A 343 -29.38 1.07 -29.55
C ASP A 343 -28.85 0.03 -28.54
N GLY A 344 -27.95 0.43 -27.64
CA GLY A 344 -27.33 -0.44 -26.65
C GLY A 344 -26.33 -1.44 -27.24
N ARG A 345 -25.98 -1.32 -28.54
CA ARG A 345 -25.15 -2.32 -29.24
C ARG A 345 -23.75 -1.81 -29.60
N ILE A 346 -22.83 -2.76 -29.73
CA ILE A 346 -21.41 -2.54 -30.02
C ILE A 346 -20.95 -3.51 -31.10
N LYS A 347 -20.06 -3.04 -31.96
CA LYS A 347 -19.37 -3.89 -32.94
C LYS A 347 -17.90 -3.50 -33.05
N GLY A 348 -17.04 -4.51 -33.24
CA GLY A 348 -15.65 -4.31 -33.60
C GLY A 348 -15.49 -3.57 -34.93
N LYS A 349 -14.33 -2.95 -35.13
CA LYS A 349 -13.93 -2.42 -36.44
C LYS A 349 -13.15 -3.50 -37.20
N VAL A 350 -13.17 -3.45 -38.52
CA VAL A 350 -12.36 -4.35 -39.36
C VAL A 350 -10.90 -3.94 -39.30
N SER A 351 -9.97 -4.90 -39.17
CA SER A 351 -8.54 -4.60 -39.13
C SER A 351 -7.98 -4.21 -40.52
N ASP A 352 -7.04 -3.27 -40.55
CA ASP A 352 -6.27 -2.92 -41.74
C ASP A 352 -4.98 -3.75 -41.80
N GLU A 353 -4.97 -4.79 -42.62
CA GLU A 353 -3.79 -5.67 -42.78
C GLU A 353 -2.80 -5.12 -43.81
N THR A 354 -1.52 -5.11 -43.46
CA THR A 354 -0.45 -4.71 -44.37
C THR A 354 -0.21 -5.79 -45.44
N GLN A 355 -0.40 -5.41 -46.70
CA GLN A 355 -0.09 -6.27 -47.84
C GLN A 355 1.43 -6.25 -48.11
N GLY A 356 2.06 -7.42 -48.21
CA GLY A 356 3.48 -7.54 -48.60
C GLY A 356 4.27 -8.60 -47.84
N ASP A 357 5.59 -8.56 -48.01
CA ASP A 357 6.56 -9.42 -47.33
C ASP A 357 6.89 -8.92 -45.90
N ALA A 358 7.75 -9.63 -45.17
CA ALA A 358 8.16 -9.27 -43.81
C ALA A 358 8.73 -7.84 -43.71
N ILE A 359 9.43 -7.37 -44.75
CA ILE A 359 10.00 -6.02 -44.76
C ILE A 359 8.91 -4.96 -44.90
N ALA A 360 7.90 -5.19 -45.76
CA ALA A 360 6.76 -4.29 -45.88
C ALA A 360 5.99 -4.16 -44.55
N LYS A 361 5.78 -5.28 -43.85
CA LYS A 361 5.13 -5.31 -42.52
C LYS A 361 5.94 -4.59 -41.45
N ALA A 362 7.26 -4.82 -41.42
CA ALA A 362 8.17 -4.11 -40.52
C ALA A 362 8.16 -2.59 -40.78
N SER A 363 8.18 -2.19 -42.06
CA SER A 363 8.11 -0.76 -42.43
C SER A 363 6.76 -0.12 -42.07
N ALA A 364 5.66 -0.85 -42.17
CA ALA A 364 4.35 -0.38 -41.71
C ALA A 364 4.34 -0.13 -40.20
N MET A 365 4.85 -1.07 -39.39
CA MET A 365 4.98 -0.89 -37.93
C MET A 365 5.82 0.34 -37.57
N VAL A 366 6.94 0.57 -38.26
CA VAL A 366 7.79 1.76 -38.05
C VAL A 366 7.03 3.05 -38.33
N ASN A 367 6.23 3.07 -39.40
CA ASN A 367 5.41 4.25 -39.73
C ASN A 367 4.29 4.47 -38.72
N ASP A 368 3.67 3.41 -38.21
CA ASP A 368 2.65 3.49 -37.16
C ASP A 368 3.26 4.11 -35.89
N ILE A 369 4.40 3.63 -35.41
CA ILE A 369 5.09 4.20 -34.23
C ILE A 369 5.47 5.67 -34.49
N ARG A 370 5.98 6.01 -35.69
CA ARG A 370 6.34 7.38 -36.06
C ARG A 370 5.14 8.32 -36.09
N LEU A 371 3.97 7.86 -36.52
CA LEU A 371 2.73 8.64 -36.46
C LEU A 371 2.44 9.06 -35.02
N PHE A 372 2.50 8.14 -34.07
CA PHE A 372 2.23 8.43 -32.65
C PHE A 372 3.30 9.33 -32.03
N ALA A 373 4.58 9.11 -32.33
CA ALA A 373 5.65 10.01 -31.88
C ALA A 373 5.43 11.46 -32.35
N ASN A 374 4.90 11.66 -33.57
CA ASN A 374 4.57 12.99 -34.08
C ASN A 374 3.27 13.56 -33.50
N LEU A 375 2.25 12.74 -33.28
CA LEU A 375 0.97 13.17 -32.68
C LEU A 375 1.14 13.66 -31.23
N PHE A 376 2.16 13.17 -30.52
CA PHE A 376 2.42 13.46 -29.10
C PHE A 376 3.74 14.19 -28.84
N ASP A 377 4.36 14.86 -29.84
CA ASP A 377 5.64 15.59 -29.67
C ASP A 377 5.51 16.80 -28.71
N VAL A 378 5.87 16.57 -27.45
CA VAL A 378 5.85 17.56 -26.35
C VAL A 378 7.00 18.57 -26.42
N THR A 379 7.99 18.36 -27.31
CA THR A 379 9.24 19.16 -27.33
C THR A 379 9.19 20.40 -28.24
N ASN A 380 8.03 20.70 -28.83
CA ASN A 380 7.77 21.92 -29.60
C ASN A 380 8.73 22.18 -30.78
N SER A 381 9.46 21.18 -31.27
CA SER A 381 10.47 21.38 -32.32
C SER A 381 9.94 21.14 -33.74
N SER A 382 8.85 20.37 -33.90
CA SER A 382 8.23 20.10 -35.21
C SER A 382 6.71 20.31 -35.32
N GLY A 383 5.97 20.42 -34.20
CA GLY A 383 4.49 20.40 -34.17
C GLY A 383 3.77 21.72 -33.87
N ALA A 384 4.43 22.89 -33.93
CA ALA A 384 3.88 24.16 -33.42
C ALA A 384 2.58 24.66 -34.09
N ASP A 385 2.17 24.11 -35.25
CA ASP A 385 0.88 24.42 -35.91
C ASP A 385 -0.23 23.40 -35.56
N PHE A 386 0.07 22.39 -34.74
CA PHE A 386 -0.83 21.32 -34.30
C PHE A 386 -1.10 21.46 -32.80
N GLU A 387 -1.52 22.65 -32.35
CA GLU A 387 -2.30 22.75 -31.09
C GLU A 387 -3.49 21.82 -31.29
N SER A 388 -3.40 20.61 -30.73
CA SER A 388 -4.34 19.56 -31.09
C SER A 388 -5.72 19.96 -30.56
N GLN A 389 -6.78 19.68 -31.31
CA GLN A 389 -8.15 19.89 -30.82
C GLN A 389 -8.38 19.21 -29.45
N GLY A 390 -7.60 18.17 -29.14
CA GLY A 390 -7.52 17.55 -27.81
C GLY A 390 -7.00 18.48 -26.72
N GLU A 391 -5.92 19.23 -26.93
CA GLU A 391 -5.43 20.22 -25.94
C GLU A 391 -6.44 21.35 -25.72
N GLN A 392 -7.14 21.77 -26.78
CA GLN A 392 -8.22 22.75 -26.67
C GLN A 392 -9.41 22.20 -25.88
N PHE A 393 -9.77 20.93 -26.11
CA PHE A 393 -10.82 20.27 -25.34
C PHE A 393 -10.41 20.02 -23.88
N VAL A 394 -9.18 19.57 -23.61
CA VAL A 394 -8.65 19.42 -22.25
C VAL A 394 -8.64 20.77 -21.54
N SER A 395 -8.17 21.84 -22.18
CA SER A 395 -8.22 23.19 -21.62
C SER A 395 -9.65 23.65 -21.35
N LEU A 396 -10.61 23.28 -22.21
CA LEU A 396 -12.04 23.55 -22.00
C LEU A 396 -12.59 22.76 -20.79
N VAL A 397 -12.21 21.49 -20.64
CA VAL A 397 -12.58 20.65 -19.49
C VAL A 397 -11.95 21.16 -18.20
N GLU A 398 -10.68 21.57 -18.20
CA GLU A 398 -10.00 22.16 -17.04
C GLU A 398 -10.66 23.48 -16.63
N ALA A 399 -10.89 24.39 -17.58
CA ALA A 399 -11.62 25.63 -17.33
C ALA A 399 -13.05 25.36 -16.85
N ALA A 400 -13.67 24.27 -17.32
CA ALA A 400 -14.96 23.85 -16.85
C ALA A 400 -14.92 23.32 -15.41
N GLY A 401 -13.90 22.55 -15.06
CA GLY A 401 -13.62 22.10 -13.69
C GLY A 401 -13.43 23.27 -12.74
N ASP A 402 -12.61 24.26 -13.11
CA ASP A 402 -12.41 25.48 -12.33
C ASP A 402 -13.72 26.24 -12.10
N MET A 403 -14.55 26.36 -13.15
CA MET A 403 -15.87 26.98 -13.03
C MET A 403 -16.76 26.19 -12.08
N VAL A 404 -16.81 24.86 -12.19
CA VAL A 404 -17.62 24.02 -11.31
C VAL A 404 -17.15 24.14 -9.86
N ALA A 405 -15.84 24.14 -9.61
CA ALA A 405 -15.29 24.32 -8.27
C ALA A 405 -15.69 25.68 -7.67
N GLU A 406 -15.58 26.77 -8.44
CA GLU A 406 -16.03 28.11 -8.01
C GLU A 406 -17.55 28.14 -7.74
N GLN A 407 -18.34 27.42 -8.54
CA GLN A 407 -19.79 27.37 -8.37
C GLN A 407 -20.23 26.44 -7.22
N ALA A 408 -19.48 25.38 -6.92
CA ALA A 408 -19.74 24.47 -5.80
C ALA A 408 -19.71 25.22 -4.46
N ASP A 409 -18.79 26.17 -4.30
CA ASP A 409 -18.70 27.05 -3.12
C ASP A 409 -19.82 28.12 -3.06
N SER A 410 -20.60 28.27 -4.13
CA SER A 410 -21.59 29.34 -4.28
C SER A 410 -23.04 28.92 -4.03
N PHE A 411 -23.31 27.64 -3.71
CA PHE A 411 -24.65 27.13 -3.39
C PHE A 411 -25.15 27.67 -2.05
N ALA A 412 -25.66 28.90 -2.04
CA ALA A 412 -26.22 29.53 -0.85
C ALA A 412 -27.39 28.72 -0.27
N LEU A 413 -28.20 28.09 -1.12
CA LEU A 413 -29.30 27.24 -0.70
C LEU A 413 -28.82 25.96 0.00
N LEU A 414 -27.71 25.35 -0.44
CA LEU A 414 -27.18 24.13 0.19
C LEU A 414 -26.74 24.42 1.63
N SER A 415 -26.02 25.51 1.86
CA SER A 415 -25.61 25.92 3.21
C SER A 415 -26.81 26.20 4.12
N ASP A 416 -27.82 26.93 3.61
CA ASP A 416 -29.04 27.26 4.35
C ASP A 416 -29.88 26.02 4.67
N VAL A 417 -29.91 25.03 3.77
CA VAL A 417 -30.55 23.73 4.01
C VAL A 417 -29.80 22.91 5.06
N ILE A 418 -28.47 22.89 5.06
CA ILE A 418 -27.67 22.17 6.08
C ILE A 418 -27.93 22.74 7.48
N GLU A 419 -27.97 24.08 7.59
CA GLU A 419 -28.33 24.76 8.83
C GLU A 419 -29.77 24.43 9.26
N ALA A 420 -30.73 24.48 8.33
CA ALA A 420 -32.12 24.14 8.60
C ALA A 420 -32.30 22.67 9.05
N VAL A 421 -31.62 21.71 8.42
CA VAL A 421 -31.65 20.29 8.81
C VAL A 421 -31.07 20.10 10.21
N THR A 422 -29.97 20.79 10.52
CA THR A 422 -29.34 20.77 11.84
C THR A 422 -30.27 21.34 12.91
N GLU A 423 -30.95 22.46 12.63
CA GLU A 423 -31.95 23.05 13.52
C GLU A 423 -33.15 22.11 13.74
N ILE A 424 -33.69 21.52 12.66
CA ILE A 424 -34.78 20.55 12.74
C ILE A 424 -34.38 19.35 13.61
N HIS A 425 -33.17 18.81 13.41
CA HIS A 425 -32.66 17.68 14.18
C HIS A 425 -32.50 18.03 15.67
N GLN A 426 -31.90 19.17 16.00
CA GLN A 426 -31.79 19.63 17.40
C GLN A 426 -33.18 19.85 18.04
N GLN A 427 -34.15 20.40 17.30
CA GLN A 427 -35.52 20.57 17.81
C GLN A 427 -36.23 19.23 18.01
N LEU A 428 -35.94 18.21 17.20
CA LEU A 428 -36.42 16.84 17.38
C LEU A 428 -35.85 16.19 18.63
N GLU A 429 -34.53 16.23 18.82
CA GLU A 429 -33.87 15.70 20.02
C GLU A 429 -34.35 16.38 21.31
N ASN A 430 -34.58 17.69 21.26
CA ASN A 430 -35.11 18.46 22.39
C ASN A 430 -36.63 18.30 22.59
N GLY A 431 -37.33 17.61 21.68
CA GLY A 431 -38.78 17.38 21.73
C GLY A 431 -39.63 18.64 21.49
N GLU A 432 -39.06 19.66 20.84
CA GLU A 432 -39.74 20.93 20.52
C GLU A 432 -40.67 20.80 19.31
N VAL A 433 -40.33 19.89 18.38
CA VAL A 433 -41.16 19.51 17.22
C VAL A 433 -41.38 18.00 17.20
N THR A 434 -42.47 17.56 16.57
CA THR A 434 -42.82 16.13 16.44
C THR A 434 -43.34 15.86 15.04
N GLY A 435 -42.82 14.83 14.38
CA GLY A 435 -43.22 14.43 13.03
C GLY A 435 -42.02 13.96 12.22
N THR A 436 -42.28 13.47 11.01
CA THR A 436 -41.23 12.99 10.09
C THR A 436 -41.06 13.89 8.87
N VAL A 437 -41.92 14.89 8.65
CA VAL A 437 -41.90 15.79 7.48
C VAL A 437 -42.01 17.24 7.93
N PHE A 438 -41.06 18.08 7.49
CA PHE A 438 -40.91 19.48 7.85
C PHE A 438 -40.94 20.36 6.60
N ASP A 439 -41.59 21.52 6.66
CA ASP A 439 -41.60 22.51 5.58
C ASP A 439 -40.39 23.43 5.74
N LEU A 440 -39.51 23.47 4.72
CA LEU A 440 -38.29 24.27 4.78
C LEU A 440 -38.57 25.78 4.77
N ALA A 441 -39.75 26.22 4.31
CA ALA A 441 -40.10 27.64 4.34
C ALA A 441 -40.12 28.23 5.76
N ASP A 442 -40.23 27.38 6.79
CA ASP A 442 -40.22 27.79 8.20
C ASP A 442 -38.80 27.96 8.77
N TYR A 443 -37.77 27.43 8.10
CA TYR A 443 -36.39 27.34 8.61
C TYR A 443 -35.35 28.05 7.71
N LEU A 444 -35.61 28.19 6.40
CA LEU A 444 -34.67 28.82 5.48
C LEU A 444 -34.56 30.34 5.71
N THR A 445 -33.33 30.84 5.72
CA THR A 445 -33.04 32.29 5.75
C THR A 445 -33.13 32.92 4.36
N THR A 446 -32.82 32.14 3.32
CA THR A 446 -33.05 32.49 1.93
C THR A 446 -34.54 32.34 1.59
N ALA A 447 -35.05 33.14 0.65
CA ALA A 447 -36.46 33.09 0.24
C ALA A 447 -36.75 31.85 -0.62
N GLY A 448 -36.70 30.66 -0.01
CA GLY A 448 -36.89 29.36 -0.64
C GLY A 448 -38.14 28.63 -0.18
N THR A 449 -38.42 27.51 -0.84
CA THR A 449 -39.49 26.57 -0.49
C THR A 449 -38.96 25.14 -0.59
N GLY A 450 -39.50 24.22 0.20
CA GLY A 450 -39.00 22.85 0.17
C GLY A 450 -39.54 21.99 1.30
N ARG A 451 -39.07 20.75 1.38
CA ARG A 451 -39.42 19.82 2.46
C ARG A 451 -38.21 18.99 2.85
N VAL A 452 -38.13 18.67 4.14
CA VAL A 452 -37.22 17.67 4.69
C VAL A 452 -38.06 16.54 5.26
N THR A 453 -37.68 15.31 4.98
CA THR A 453 -38.20 14.10 5.61
C THR A 453 -37.10 13.48 6.45
N ILE A 454 -37.36 13.27 7.75
CA ILE A 454 -36.50 12.52 8.67
C ILE A 454 -37.40 11.43 9.27
N ASP A 455 -37.31 10.22 8.73
CA ASP A 455 -38.06 9.06 9.18
C ASP A 455 -37.09 8.02 9.76
N GLU A 456 -36.79 8.18 11.05
CA GLU A 456 -35.92 7.26 11.80
C GLU A 456 -36.52 5.85 11.87
N GLU A 457 -37.86 5.69 11.83
CA GLU A 457 -38.50 4.37 11.90
C GLU A 457 -38.18 3.55 10.64
N ASN A 458 -38.23 4.17 9.47
CA ASN A 458 -37.94 3.51 8.19
C ASN A 458 -36.51 3.74 7.68
N LEU A 459 -35.67 4.48 8.42
CA LEU A 459 -34.31 4.87 8.05
C LEU A 459 -34.25 5.61 6.70
N ILE A 460 -35.19 6.54 6.49
CA ILE A 460 -35.31 7.35 5.28
C ILE A 460 -35.02 8.81 5.61
N PHE A 461 -34.17 9.42 4.81
CA PHE A 461 -33.92 10.85 4.82
C PHE A 461 -34.13 11.40 3.41
N SER A 462 -34.90 12.48 3.27
CA SER A 462 -34.98 13.17 1.99
C SER A 462 -35.13 14.67 2.12
N VAL A 463 -34.60 15.40 1.15
CA VAL A 463 -34.66 16.85 1.08
C VAL A 463 -35.05 17.26 -0.33
N THR A 464 -35.93 18.24 -0.44
CA THR A 464 -36.20 18.97 -1.67
C THR A 464 -36.25 20.45 -1.34
N ALA A 465 -35.48 21.29 -2.04
CA ALA A 465 -35.44 22.73 -1.80
C ALA A 465 -35.28 23.50 -3.11
N GLN A 466 -35.84 24.70 -3.15
CA GLN A 466 -35.72 25.61 -4.28
C GLN A 466 -35.70 27.06 -3.80
N SER A 467 -34.77 27.87 -4.32
CA SER A 467 -34.66 29.30 -4.05
C SER A 467 -34.11 30.02 -5.29
N GLY A 468 -34.94 30.85 -5.93
CA GLY A 468 -34.55 31.49 -7.20
C GLY A 468 -34.28 30.47 -8.32
N GLU A 469 -33.04 30.47 -8.84
CA GLU A 469 -32.55 29.51 -9.84
C GLU A 469 -31.87 28.29 -9.21
N GLU A 470 -31.64 28.29 -7.90
CA GLU A 470 -31.06 27.15 -7.18
C GLU A 470 -32.11 26.09 -6.85
N LYS A 471 -31.77 24.83 -7.10
CA LYS A 471 -32.56 23.66 -6.70
C LYS A 471 -31.66 22.61 -6.06
N LEU A 472 -32.20 21.92 -5.07
CA LEU A 472 -31.55 20.85 -4.36
C LEU A 472 -32.54 19.71 -4.13
N SER A 473 -32.09 18.48 -4.37
CA SER A 473 -32.76 17.27 -3.89
C SER A 473 -31.75 16.24 -3.42
N LEU A 474 -32.10 15.49 -2.39
CA LEU A 474 -31.30 14.38 -1.89
C LEU A 474 -32.26 13.36 -1.31
N ASP A 475 -32.16 12.11 -1.73
CA ASP A 475 -32.90 10.96 -1.21
C ASP A 475 -31.88 9.94 -0.70
N VAL A 476 -32.03 9.53 0.56
CA VAL A 476 -31.17 8.58 1.25
C VAL A 476 -32.04 7.56 1.96
N ALA A 477 -31.69 6.28 1.82
CA ALA A 477 -32.35 5.20 2.55
C ALA A 477 -31.34 4.14 2.98
N ILE A 478 -31.49 3.61 4.20
CA ILE A 478 -30.70 2.48 4.68
C ILE A 478 -31.57 1.23 4.73
N ASN A 479 -31.19 0.21 3.96
CA ASN A 479 -31.85 -1.09 3.96
C ASN A 479 -30.96 -2.13 4.66
N ALA A 480 -31.50 -2.84 5.64
CA ALA A 480 -30.88 -4.06 6.13
C ALA A 480 -31.13 -5.20 5.13
N LEU A 481 -30.06 -5.86 4.74
CA LEU A 481 -29.99 -7.03 3.88
C LEU A 481 -29.56 -8.24 4.72
N THR A 482 -29.77 -9.46 4.21
CA THR A 482 -29.19 -10.72 4.73
C THR A 482 -29.19 -10.84 6.27
N GLU A 483 -30.35 -11.04 6.90
CA GLU A 483 -30.48 -11.24 8.36
C GLU A 483 -29.78 -10.19 9.26
N ASN A 484 -29.60 -8.94 8.80
CA ASN A 484 -28.92 -7.82 9.48
C ASN A 484 -27.39 -7.94 9.61
N THR A 485 -26.74 -8.73 8.76
CA THR A 485 -25.27 -8.71 8.62
C THR A 485 -24.79 -7.80 7.50
N GLN A 486 -25.72 -7.29 6.68
CA GLN A 486 -25.40 -6.43 5.54
C GLN A 486 -26.34 -5.22 5.52
N TYR A 487 -25.80 -4.03 5.27
CA TYR A 487 -26.56 -2.77 5.21
C TYR A 487 -26.24 -2.06 3.91
N GLN A 488 -27.27 -1.59 3.21
CA GLN A 488 -27.13 -0.86 1.96
C GLN A 488 -27.68 0.56 2.14
N LEU A 489 -26.80 1.56 1.98
CA LEU A 489 -27.12 2.97 1.89
C LEU A 489 -27.41 3.31 0.43
N LEU A 490 -28.69 3.46 0.07
CA LEU A 490 -29.11 4.00 -1.22
C LEU A 490 -29.03 5.53 -1.18
N LEU A 491 -28.54 6.13 -2.27
CA LEU A 491 -28.43 7.58 -2.39
C LEU A 491 -28.73 8.05 -3.82
N SER A 492 -29.51 9.13 -3.94
CA SER A 492 -29.71 9.84 -5.21
C SER A 492 -29.99 11.32 -4.93
N GLY A 493 -29.68 12.21 -5.87
CA GLY A 493 -29.81 13.63 -5.59
C GLY A 493 -29.44 14.52 -6.76
N MET A 494 -29.67 15.82 -6.60
CA MET A 494 -29.38 16.85 -7.57
C MET A 494 -29.06 18.16 -6.85
N ALA A 495 -28.04 18.88 -7.32
CA ALA A 495 -27.78 20.27 -6.98
C ALA A 495 -27.66 21.07 -8.28
N GLU A 496 -28.49 22.09 -8.44
CA GLU A 496 -28.59 22.88 -9.66
C GLU A 496 -28.52 24.37 -9.33
N ASN A 497 -27.74 25.15 -10.07
CA ASN A 497 -27.75 26.61 -10.02
C ASN A 497 -27.82 27.22 -11.44
N ALA A 498 -27.53 28.51 -11.60
CA ALA A 498 -27.58 29.21 -12.89
C ALA A 498 -26.54 28.71 -13.93
N ALA A 499 -25.43 28.13 -13.47
CA ALA A 499 -24.25 27.79 -14.28
C ALA A 499 -23.97 26.29 -14.36
N VAL A 500 -24.38 25.49 -13.37
CA VAL A 500 -24.06 24.06 -13.27
C VAL A 500 -25.22 23.24 -12.73
N GLU A 501 -25.27 21.98 -13.13
CA GLU A 501 -26.12 20.93 -12.56
C GLU A 501 -25.24 19.72 -12.19
N PHE A 502 -25.36 19.25 -10.97
CA PHE A 502 -24.73 18.02 -10.47
C PHE A 502 -25.83 17.05 -10.04
N THR A 503 -25.72 15.79 -10.47
CA THR A 503 -26.72 14.76 -10.22
C THR A 503 -26.04 13.49 -9.75
N ILE A 504 -26.60 12.87 -8.73
CA ILE A 504 -26.30 11.49 -8.34
C ILE A 504 -27.49 10.64 -8.77
N ALA A 505 -27.27 9.74 -9.73
CA ALA A 505 -28.34 8.99 -10.36
C ALA A 505 -28.91 7.90 -9.43
N GLU A 506 -30.17 7.55 -9.66
CA GLU A 506 -30.83 6.42 -8.96
C GLU A 506 -30.05 5.12 -9.15
N GLY A 507 -30.03 4.29 -8.10
CA GLY A 507 -29.23 3.06 -8.04
C GLY A 507 -27.80 3.24 -7.52
N SER A 508 -27.36 4.48 -7.24
CA SER A 508 -26.13 4.73 -6.49
C SER A 508 -26.29 4.25 -5.04
N HIS A 509 -25.29 3.56 -4.52
CA HIS A 509 -25.34 2.98 -3.18
C HIS A 509 -23.95 2.69 -2.60
N ALA A 510 -23.91 2.53 -1.28
CA ALA A 510 -22.80 1.91 -0.57
C ALA A 510 -23.33 0.72 0.23
N THR A 511 -22.58 -0.38 0.28
CA THR A 511 -22.92 -1.58 1.05
C THR A 511 -21.85 -1.82 2.10
N LEU A 512 -22.28 -2.18 3.31
CA LEU A 512 -21.44 -2.57 4.43
C LEU A 512 -21.83 -3.98 4.87
N THR A 513 -20.86 -4.88 4.95
CA THR A 513 -21.04 -6.24 5.48
C THR A 513 -20.28 -6.36 6.79
N LEU A 514 -20.91 -6.95 7.79
CA LEU A 514 -20.39 -7.15 9.14
C LEU A 514 -20.19 -8.65 9.42
N ASP A 515 -19.31 -8.97 10.35
CA ASP A 515 -19.00 -10.34 10.79
C ASP A 515 -20.17 -11.02 11.54
N SER A 516 -21.07 -10.21 12.10
CA SER A 516 -22.18 -10.64 12.93
C SER A 516 -23.41 -9.73 12.75
N ALA A 517 -24.58 -10.26 13.10
CA ALA A 517 -25.83 -9.54 12.91
C ALA A 517 -26.01 -8.45 13.96
N VAL A 518 -26.31 -7.22 13.53
CA VAL A 518 -26.51 -6.08 14.43
C VAL A 518 -28.00 -5.78 14.57
N THR A 519 -28.46 -5.57 15.80
CA THR A 519 -29.83 -5.15 16.05
C THR A 519 -29.96 -3.64 15.94
N ARG A 520 -31.15 -3.17 15.55
CA ARG A 520 -31.47 -1.74 15.54
C ARG A 520 -31.17 -1.02 16.87
N ALA A 521 -31.42 -1.70 18.00
CA ALA A 521 -31.15 -1.12 19.33
C ALA A 521 -29.66 -0.87 19.57
N GLN A 522 -28.77 -1.73 19.02
CA GLN A 522 -27.32 -1.54 19.10
C GLN A 522 -26.85 -0.39 18.21
N ILE A 523 -27.46 -0.22 17.03
CA ILE A 523 -27.19 0.94 16.16
C ILE A 523 -27.62 2.24 16.85
N GLU A 524 -28.80 2.25 17.48
CA GLU A 524 -29.33 3.41 18.21
C GLU A 524 -28.54 3.74 19.50
N SER A 525 -27.94 2.75 20.17
CA SER A 525 -27.10 2.98 21.36
C SER A 525 -25.66 3.35 21.03
N GLY A 526 -25.18 3.06 19.82
CA GLY A 526 -23.77 3.14 19.44
C GLY A 526 -22.90 2.02 20.00
N GLU A 527 -23.48 1.04 20.70
CA GLU A 527 -22.78 -0.11 21.28
C GLU A 527 -22.84 -1.31 20.31
N VAL A 528 -22.10 -1.19 19.20
CA VAL A 528 -22.04 -2.23 18.16
C VAL A 528 -20.78 -3.07 18.35
N ASN A 529 -20.96 -4.34 18.70
CA ASN A 529 -19.88 -5.34 18.78
C ASN A 529 -19.93 -6.22 17.52
N ALA A 530 -19.64 -5.61 16.37
CA ALA A 530 -19.56 -6.27 15.07
C ALA A 530 -18.54 -5.53 14.20
N GLU A 531 -17.61 -6.27 13.61
CA GLU A 531 -16.57 -5.70 12.76
C GLU A 531 -16.99 -5.74 11.28
N PRO A 532 -16.66 -4.72 10.48
CA PRO A 532 -16.84 -4.78 9.05
C PRO A 532 -15.91 -5.84 8.45
N THR A 533 -16.41 -6.56 7.44
CA THR A 533 -15.66 -7.60 6.72
C THR A 533 -15.52 -7.29 5.23
N LYS A 534 -16.45 -6.51 4.67
CA LYS A 534 -16.45 -6.11 3.27
C LYS A 534 -17.32 -4.88 3.06
N GLY A 535 -16.96 -4.06 2.09
CA GLY A 535 -17.79 -2.98 1.59
C GLY A 535 -17.91 -2.98 0.07
N GLU A 536 -18.92 -2.30 -0.44
CA GLU A 536 -19.08 -1.98 -1.86
C GLU A 536 -19.48 -0.52 -2.02
N LEU A 537 -18.96 0.15 -3.03
CA LEU A 537 -19.38 1.48 -3.44
C LEU A 537 -19.80 1.44 -4.91
N LYS A 538 -20.95 2.03 -5.24
CA LYS A 538 -21.38 2.30 -6.60
C LYS A 538 -22.00 3.69 -6.67
N LEU A 539 -21.31 4.64 -7.29
CA LEU A 539 -21.78 6.01 -7.45
C LEU A 539 -21.88 6.35 -8.93
N ASN A 540 -23.09 6.63 -9.42
CA ASN A 540 -23.31 7.14 -10.77
C ASN A 540 -23.52 8.65 -10.68
N VAL A 541 -22.62 9.43 -11.28
CA VAL A 541 -22.61 10.89 -11.18
C VAL A 541 -22.69 11.54 -12.56
N ALA A 542 -23.38 12.67 -12.63
CA ALA A 542 -23.37 13.54 -13.79
C ALA A 542 -23.14 14.99 -13.36
N LEU A 543 -22.35 15.71 -14.12
CA LEU A 543 -22.00 17.10 -13.88
C LEU A 543 -22.09 17.84 -15.21
N ALA A 544 -23.01 18.79 -15.35
CA ALA A 544 -23.24 19.51 -16.59
C ALA A 544 -23.13 21.02 -16.40
N GLN A 545 -22.31 21.66 -17.24
CA GLN A 545 -22.34 23.10 -17.37
C GLN A 545 -23.58 23.55 -18.15
N LYS A 546 -24.08 24.73 -17.81
CA LYS A 546 -25.17 25.39 -18.51
C LYS A 546 -24.64 26.44 -19.48
N VAL A 547 -25.39 26.66 -20.55
CA VAL A 547 -25.12 27.75 -21.48
C VAL A 547 -25.31 29.09 -20.77
N THR A 548 -24.27 29.92 -20.76
CA THR A 548 -24.30 31.28 -20.22
C THR A 548 -23.80 32.29 -21.26
N THR A 549 -23.72 33.57 -20.90
CA THR A 549 -23.12 34.58 -21.79
C THR A 549 -21.61 34.42 -21.99
N THR A 550 -20.95 33.73 -21.06
CA THR A 550 -19.49 33.46 -21.09
C THR A 550 -19.17 32.04 -21.51
N VAL A 551 -20.07 31.08 -21.26
CA VAL A 551 -19.94 29.67 -21.64
C VAL A 551 -20.88 29.37 -22.80
N THR A 552 -20.34 29.38 -24.03
CA THR A 552 -21.10 29.12 -25.26
C THR A 552 -21.03 27.66 -25.72
N ASN A 553 -19.97 26.94 -25.35
CA ASN A 553 -19.79 25.50 -25.59
C ASN A 553 -19.69 24.79 -24.23
N PRO A 554 -20.82 24.57 -23.53
CA PRO A 554 -20.81 23.92 -22.21
C PRO A 554 -20.31 22.49 -22.31
N VAL A 555 -19.63 22.04 -21.26
CA VAL A 555 -19.16 20.66 -21.10
C VAL A 555 -20.02 19.92 -20.08
N SER A 556 -20.26 18.64 -20.33
CA SER A 556 -20.85 17.70 -19.38
C SER A 556 -19.92 16.52 -19.13
N PHE A 557 -19.95 16.01 -17.91
CA PHE A 557 -19.38 14.75 -17.49
C PHE A 557 -20.50 13.81 -17.04
N THR A 558 -20.46 12.55 -17.46
CA THR A 558 -21.29 11.48 -16.89
C THR A 558 -20.39 10.28 -16.62
N GLY A 559 -20.49 9.67 -15.44
CA GLY A 559 -19.61 8.57 -15.08
C GLY A 559 -20.07 7.75 -13.88
N ALA A 560 -19.31 6.70 -13.58
CA ALA A 560 -19.52 5.80 -12.47
C ALA A 560 -18.22 5.55 -11.70
N LEU A 561 -18.30 5.54 -10.37
CA LEU A 561 -17.27 5.02 -9.48
C LEU A 561 -17.80 3.72 -8.86
N THR A 562 -17.10 2.62 -9.09
CA THR A 562 -17.34 1.35 -8.39
C THR A 562 -16.13 1.00 -7.55
N ALA A 563 -16.34 0.45 -6.35
CA ALA A 563 -15.26 -0.09 -5.55
C ALA A 563 -15.71 -1.28 -4.71
N GLU A 564 -14.90 -2.34 -4.68
CA GLU A 564 -14.92 -3.36 -3.65
C GLU A 564 -13.94 -2.95 -2.55
N LEU A 565 -14.42 -2.85 -1.32
CA LEU A 565 -13.66 -2.37 -0.17
C LEU A 565 -13.40 -3.51 0.80
N LEU A 566 -12.17 -3.59 1.31
CA LEU A 566 -11.80 -4.52 2.36
C LEU A 566 -11.17 -3.77 3.55
N PRO A 567 -11.50 -4.18 4.78
CA PRO A 567 -10.84 -3.68 5.96
C PRO A 567 -9.45 -4.34 6.09
N LEU A 568 -8.45 -3.52 6.39
CA LEU A 568 -7.09 -3.91 6.72
C LEU A 568 -6.80 -3.47 8.15
N GLN A 569 -6.50 -4.42 9.03
CA GLN A 569 -6.08 -4.11 10.39
C GLN A 569 -4.61 -3.65 10.36
N VAL A 570 -4.34 -2.45 10.88
CA VAL A 570 -2.99 -1.92 11.06
C VAL A 570 -2.79 -1.61 12.53
N TYR A 571 -1.57 -1.81 13.03
CA TYR A 571 -1.22 -1.38 14.37
C TYR A 571 -0.54 -0.02 14.31
N SER A 572 -1.01 0.90 15.14
CA SER A 572 -0.33 2.15 15.42
C SER A 572 0.15 2.15 16.88
N ALA A 573 1.16 2.96 17.18
CA ALA A 573 1.62 3.12 18.55
C ALA A 573 1.26 4.52 19.04
N GLU A 574 0.39 4.58 20.05
CA GLU A 574 -0.09 5.82 20.68
C GLU A 574 0.73 6.10 21.94
N TYR A 575 1.01 7.38 22.19
CA TYR A 575 1.71 7.83 23.38
C TYR A 575 0.73 8.15 24.51
N SER A 576 0.76 7.37 25.60
CA SER A 576 -0.28 7.40 26.63
C SER A 576 -0.06 8.42 27.77
N HIS A 577 1.13 9.06 27.89
CA HIS A 577 1.47 9.87 29.07
C HIS A 577 2.29 11.14 28.76
N GLY A 578 1.82 12.36 29.06
CA GLY A 578 2.53 13.63 28.81
C GLY A 578 3.81 13.94 29.63
N SER A 579 4.68 12.96 29.89
CA SER A 579 5.92 13.11 30.65
C SER A 579 7.09 13.58 29.76
N TRP A 580 8.09 14.25 30.34
CA TRP A 580 9.25 14.77 29.60
C TRP A 580 10.29 13.70 29.21
N ASN A 581 10.15 12.46 29.71
CA ASN A 581 11.04 11.34 29.42
C ASN A 581 10.24 10.21 28.77
N GLN A 582 10.22 10.18 27.45
CA GLN A 582 9.56 9.12 26.66
C GLN A 582 10.37 7.83 26.82
N SER A 583 9.69 6.77 27.25
CA SER A 583 10.20 5.41 27.29
C SER A 583 9.30 4.50 26.47
N ALA A 584 9.81 3.35 26.04
CA ALA A 584 9.05 2.43 25.19
C ALA A 584 7.81 1.89 25.91
N TRP A 585 7.80 1.98 27.24
CA TRP A 585 6.67 1.69 28.12
C TRP A 585 5.54 2.72 28.04
N ASP A 586 5.77 3.91 27.53
CA ASP A 586 4.74 4.94 27.41
C ASP A 586 3.92 4.81 26.11
N TYR A 587 4.24 3.81 25.27
CA TYR A 587 3.54 3.55 24.02
C TYR A 587 2.61 2.35 24.14
N THR A 588 1.36 2.50 23.74
CA THR A 588 0.36 1.42 23.61
C THR A 588 0.15 1.11 22.13
N LEU A 589 -0.04 -0.16 21.78
CA LEU A 589 -0.52 -0.49 20.44
C LEU A 589 -2.02 -0.25 20.39
N GLU A 590 -2.45 0.58 19.45
CA GLU A 590 -3.85 0.70 19.05
C GLU A 590 -4.03 -0.05 17.73
N GLN A 591 -5.10 -0.83 17.66
CA GLN A 591 -5.48 -1.49 16.42
C GLN A 591 -6.40 -0.55 15.65
N ASP A 592 -5.90 -0.06 14.53
CA ASP A 592 -6.65 0.76 13.60
C ASP A 592 -7.15 -0.09 12.44
N MET A 593 -8.24 0.35 11.82
CA MET A 593 -8.79 -0.26 10.63
C MET A 593 -8.72 0.71 9.46
N LEU A 594 -7.95 0.35 8.43
CA LEU A 594 -7.94 1.04 7.15
C LEU A 594 -8.90 0.35 6.19
N VAL A 595 -9.83 1.10 5.60
CA VAL A 595 -10.69 0.56 4.53
C VAL A 595 -10.05 0.89 3.20
N LEU A 596 -9.51 -0.13 2.53
CA LEU A 596 -8.84 0.00 1.25
C LEU A 596 -9.67 -0.60 0.11
N PRO A 597 -9.67 -0.02 -1.09
CA PRO A 597 -10.33 -0.62 -2.23
C PRO A 597 -9.51 -1.81 -2.74
N LYS A 598 -10.03 -3.03 -2.60
CA LYS A 598 -9.48 -4.19 -3.30
C LYS A 598 -9.49 -3.95 -4.79
N MET A 599 -10.62 -3.50 -5.34
CA MET A 599 -10.72 -3.10 -6.73
C MET A 599 -11.58 -1.86 -6.85
N ALA A 600 -11.11 -0.82 -7.53
CA ALA A 600 -11.87 0.40 -7.79
C ALA A 600 -11.82 0.75 -9.28
N SER A 601 -12.98 1.07 -9.86
CA SER A 601 -13.09 1.55 -11.23
C SER A 601 -13.78 2.91 -11.29
N LEU A 602 -13.16 3.86 -12.00
CA LEU A 602 -13.76 5.14 -12.37
C LEU A 602 -13.93 5.16 -13.88
N SER A 603 -15.17 5.21 -14.35
CA SER A 603 -15.52 5.33 -15.76
C SER A 603 -16.30 6.61 -16.02
N GLY A 604 -16.17 7.18 -17.21
CA GLY A 604 -16.99 8.31 -17.61
C GLY A 604 -16.66 8.92 -18.95
N GLU A 605 -17.47 9.89 -19.32
CA GLU A 605 -17.43 10.60 -20.58
C GLU A 605 -17.51 12.10 -20.33
N PHE A 606 -16.57 12.85 -20.89
CA PHE A 606 -16.68 14.29 -21.08
C PHE A 606 -17.18 14.58 -22.50
N SER A 607 -18.21 15.39 -22.63
CA SER A 607 -18.77 15.81 -23.91
C SER A 607 -19.06 17.31 -23.93
N SER A 608 -18.96 17.93 -25.10
CA SER A 608 -19.33 19.32 -25.32
C SER A 608 -20.59 19.44 -26.17
N LEU A 609 -21.20 20.64 -26.18
CA LEU A 609 -22.32 20.95 -27.07
C LEU A 609 -21.93 20.93 -28.56
N GLU A 610 -20.67 21.23 -28.90
CA GLU A 610 -20.15 21.23 -30.27
C GLU A 610 -19.76 19.83 -30.78
N GLY A 611 -19.82 18.81 -29.91
CA GLY A 611 -19.63 17.40 -30.26
C GLY A 611 -18.21 16.87 -30.03
N GLU A 612 -17.39 17.58 -29.25
CA GLU A 612 -16.13 17.04 -28.73
C GLU A 612 -16.40 16.01 -27.61
N LEU A 613 -15.57 14.97 -27.55
CA LEU A 613 -15.79 13.80 -26.70
C LEU A 613 -14.46 13.21 -26.21
N VAL A 614 -14.38 12.92 -24.91
CA VAL A 614 -13.35 12.06 -24.31
C VAL A 614 -14.02 11.06 -23.38
N LYS A 615 -13.81 9.76 -23.62
CA LYS A 615 -14.21 8.70 -22.68
C LYS A 615 -12.98 8.17 -21.98
N ALA A 616 -13.09 7.89 -20.68
CA ALA A 616 -12.02 7.29 -19.91
C ALA A 616 -12.57 6.30 -18.89
N THR A 617 -11.87 5.20 -18.72
CA THR A 617 -12.14 4.19 -17.68
C THR A 617 -10.82 3.79 -17.05
N ALA A 618 -10.66 4.06 -15.76
CA ALA A 618 -9.53 3.60 -14.97
C ALA A 618 -9.99 2.53 -13.97
N THR A 619 -9.23 1.46 -13.83
CA THR A 619 -9.43 0.41 -12.84
C THR A 619 -8.12 0.17 -12.11
N VAL A 620 -8.17 0.11 -10.79
CA VAL A 620 -7.03 -0.22 -9.92
C VAL A 620 -7.42 -1.41 -9.06
N ASN A 621 -6.51 -2.36 -8.88
CA ASN A 621 -6.68 -3.56 -8.09
C ASN A 621 -5.49 -3.75 -7.14
N ILE A 622 -5.75 -4.01 -5.87
CA ILE A 622 -4.77 -4.40 -4.86
C ILE A 622 -4.91 -5.91 -4.68
N LYS A 623 -4.00 -6.66 -5.31
CA LYS A 623 -4.07 -8.10 -5.51
C LYS A 623 -4.10 -8.89 -4.20
N ASP A 624 -3.20 -8.52 -3.30
CA ASP A 624 -2.86 -9.25 -2.09
C ASP A 624 -3.60 -8.74 -0.84
N LEU A 625 -4.49 -7.74 -0.99
CA LEU A 625 -5.13 -7.06 0.15
C LEU A 625 -5.83 -8.01 1.14
N GLU A 626 -6.44 -9.10 0.67
CA GLU A 626 -7.11 -10.09 1.54
C GLU A 626 -6.15 -10.85 2.45
N SER A 627 -4.93 -11.08 1.97
CA SER A 627 -3.87 -11.79 2.68
C SER A 627 -2.78 -10.86 3.20
N TYR A 628 -2.93 -9.55 2.99
CA TYR A 628 -1.91 -8.58 3.30
C TYR A 628 -1.78 -8.43 4.81
N ILE A 629 -0.56 -8.64 5.30
CA ILE A 629 -0.20 -8.38 6.68
C ILE A 629 0.73 -7.17 6.63
N PRO A 630 0.32 -6.00 7.16
CA PRO A 630 1.19 -4.83 7.22
C PRO A 630 2.50 -5.19 7.94
N PRO A 631 3.63 -4.59 7.56
CA PRO A 631 4.86 -4.85 8.28
C PRO A 631 4.71 -4.42 9.74
N GLU A 632 5.24 -5.26 10.64
CA GLU A 632 5.32 -4.91 12.06
C GLU A 632 6.09 -3.59 12.22
N LEU A 633 5.75 -2.82 13.26
CA LEU A 633 6.60 -1.69 13.62
C LEU A 633 7.97 -2.27 13.96
N LYS A 634 9.01 -1.81 13.28
CA LYS A 634 10.32 -2.45 13.37
C LYS A 634 10.82 -2.43 14.81
N GLY A 635 10.93 -3.62 15.43
CA GLY A 635 11.32 -3.75 16.83
C GLY A 635 10.27 -3.30 17.85
N PHE A 636 9.00 -3.15 17.47
CA PHE A 636 7.92 -2.79 18.39
C PHE A 636 6.61 -3.46 17.96
N GLY A 637 5.88 -4.03 18.91
CA GLY A 637 4.55 -4.59 18.71
C GLY A 637 4.47 -6.03 18.17
N GLU A 638 5.59 -6.74 18.07
CA GLU A 638 5.59 -8.18 17.78
C GLU A 638 4.77 -8.93 18.83
N MET A 639 3.73 -9.64 18.40
CA MET A 639 2.82 -10.39 19.26
C MET A 639 3.40 -11.75 19.66
N TYR A 640 3.26 -12.11 20.93
CA TYR A 640 3.66 -13.41 21.46
C TYR A 640 2.51 -14.06 22.23
N GLU A 641 2.03 -15.18 21.70
CA GLU A 641 0.97 -15.97 22.34
C GLU A 641 1.52 -16.72 23.56
N GLY A 642 0.75 -16.72 24.66
CA GLY A 642 1.08 -17.48 25.87
C GLY A 642 2.41 -17.10 26.53
N ILE A 643 2.81 -15.82 26.46
CA ILE A 643 4.07 -15.33 27.06
C ILE A 643 4.06 -15.42 28.60
N ALA A 644 2.88 -15.43 29.22
CA ALA A 644 2.73 -15.56 30.66
C ALA A 644 1.55 -16.47 31.04
N GLU A 645 1.62 -17.09 32.22
CA GLU A 645 0.51 -17.83 32.84
C GLU A 645 0.13 -17.17 34.17
N ILE A 646 -1.17 -16.96 34.36
CA ILE A 646 -1.74 -16.45 35.61
C ILE A 646 -2.59 -17.52 36.30
N THR A 647 -2.29 -17.78 37.57
CA THR A 647 -3.08 -18.69 38.41
C THR A 647 -3.56 -17.99 39.68
N ILE A 648 -4.87 -18.00 39.92
CA ILE A 648 -5.51 -17.47 41.13
C ILE A 648 -6.08 -18.62 41.95
N ASN A 649 -5.79 -18.64 43.25
CA ASN A 649 -6.32 -19.70 44.11
C ASN A 649 -7.83 -19.55 44.38
N GLU A 650 -8.49 -20.68 44.70
CA GLU A 650 -9.93 -20.73 45.05
C GLU A 650 -10.32 -19.83 46.24
N ALA A 651 -9.37 -19.53 47.13
CA ALA A 651 -9.60 -18.66 48.28
C ALA A 651 -9.57 -17.17 47.93
N ASN A 652 -9.16 -16.82 46.71
CA ASN A 652 -8.93 -15.45 46.25
C ASN A 652 -7.96 -14.64 47.13
N THR A 653 -6.88 -15.30 47.57
CA THR A 653 -5.84 -14.72 48.44
C THR A 653 -4.44 -14.87 47.87
N ALA A 654 -4.25 -15.59 46.77
CA ALA A 654 -2.94 -15.78 46.16
C ALA A 654 -3.05 -15.80 44.64
N LEU A 655 -2.08 -15.16 43.99
CA LEU A 655 -1.91 -15.11 42.54
C LEU A 655 -0.47 -15.49 42.21
N ASN A 656 -0.26 -16.40 41.27
CA ASN A 656 1.05 -16.67 40.69
C ASN A 656 1.05 -16.14 39.25
N LEU A 657 2.10 -15.42 38.90
CA LEU A 657 2.40 -15.02 37.53
C LEU A 657 3.71 -15.71 37.13
N SER A 658 3.63 -16.60 36.15
CA SER A 658 4.78 -17.19 35.47
C SER A 658 4.97 -16.51 34.12
N VAL A 659 6.20 -16.24 33.72
CA VAL A 659 6.55 -15.61 32.45
C VAL A 659 7.59 -16.49 31.75
N ASN A 660 7.38 -16.73 30.45
CA ASN A 660 8.28 -17.45 29.56
C ASN A 660 8.78 -18.78 30.16
N ASP A 661 7.87 -19.74 30.33
CA ASP A 661 8.18 -21.09 30.85
C ASP A 661 8.90 -21.08 32.21
N ASP A 662 8.38 -20.32 33.19
CA ASP A 662 8.94 -20.15 34.55
C ASP A 662 10.32 -19.44 34.60
N GLU A 663 10.78 -18.79 33.52
CA GLU A 663 11.99 -17.95 33.55
C GLU A 663 11.89 -16.85 34.63
N THR A 664 10.69 -16.27 34.77
CA THR A 664 10.36 -15.41 35.90
C THR A 664 9.05 -15.85 36.54
N VAL A 665 9.07 -16.04 37.87
CA VAL A 665 7.88 -16.38 38.65
C VAL A 665 7.70 -15.36 39.76
N THR A 666 6.53 -14.73 39.82
CA THR A 666 6.13 -13.85 40.93
C THR A 666 4.92 -14.42 41.66
N ALA A 667 5.09 -14.73 42.94
CA ALA A 667 4.03 -15.22 43.82
C ALA A 667 3.51 -14.09 44.73
N TYR A 668 2.23 -13.77 44.62
CA TYR A 668 1.54 -12.76 45.40
C TYR A 668 0.64 -13.40 46.46
N THR A 669 0.58 -12.80 47.64
CA THR A 669 -0.30 -13.21 48.74
C THR A 669 -0.99 -11.99 49.33
N PHE A 670 -2.32 -12.03 49.38
CA PHE A 670 -3.18 -11.03 49.99
C PHE A 670 -3.65 -11.47 51.38
N VAL A 671 -3.63 -10.54 52.33
CA VAL A 671 -4.10 -10.74 53.69
C VAL A 671 -4.89 -9.52 54.16
N LYS A 672 -6.11 -9.72 54.67
CA LYS A 672 -6.82 -8.70 55.46
C LYS A 672 -6.21 -8.61 56.86
N THR A 673 -5.62 -7.47 57.20
CA THR A 673 -4.97 -7.26 58.50
C THR A 673 -5.93 -6.71 59.55
N ALA A 674 -6.94 -5.91 59.14
CA ALA A 674 -8.04 -5.46 59.99
C ALA A 674 -9.35 -5.29 59.18
N PRO A 675 -10.21 -6.32 59.09
CA PRO A 675 -11.37 -6.34 58.20
C PRO A 675 -12.37 -5.19 58.41
N ASP A 676 -12.57 -4.75 59.65
CA ASP A 676 -13.52 -3.68 59.99
C ASP A 676 -13.01 -2.27 59.66
N ALA A 677 -11.71 -2.13 59.39
CA ALA A 677 -11.04 -0.86 59.07
C ALA A 677 -10.58 -0.77 57.60
N GLY A 678 -10.84 -1.80 56.79
CA GLY A 678 -10.38 -1.87 55.39
C GLY A 678 -8.90 -2.21 55.23
N ASN A 679 -8.14 -2.45 56.31
CA ASN A 679 -6.69 -2.66 56.22
C ASN A 679 -6.35 -4.00 55.53
N TRP A 680 -5.38 -3.94 54.63
CA TRP A 680 -4.91 -5.10 53.87
C TRP A 680 -3.40 -5.05 53.67
N LYS A 681 -2.84 -6.19 53.30
CA LYS A 681 -1.41 -6.38 52.98
C LYS A 681 -1.27 -7.32 51.79
N VAL A 682 -0.50 -6.89 50.79
CA VAL A 682 -0.03 -7.71 49.67
C VAL A 682 1.46 -7.94 49.84
N PHE A 683 1.86 -9.21 49.88
CA PHE A 683 3.25 -9.63 49.87
C PHE A 683 3.55 -10.32 48.54
N ALA A 684 4.65 -9.97 47.90
CA ALA A 684 5.10 -10.57 46.66
C ALA A 684 6.53 -11.10 46.79
N ASN A 685 6.79 -12.26 46.20
CA ASN A 685 8.12 -12.85 46.10
C ASN A 685 8.41 -13.21 44.64
N ARG A 686 9.52 -12.71 44.10
CA ARG A 686 9.93 -12.91 42.70
C ARG A 686 11.22 -13.73 42.63
N THR A 687 11.21 -14.74 41.76
CA THR A 687 12.40 -15.49 41.33
C THR A 687 12.57 -15.34 39.83
N THR A 688 13.80 -15.20 39.35
CA THR A 688 14.10 -15.02 37.92
C THR A 688 15.46 -15.58 37.58
N ASP A 689 15.61 -16.14 36.37
CA ASP A 689 16.89 -16.56 35.81
C ASP A 689 17.57 -15.44 34.98
N ILE A 690 16.92 -14.28 34.81
CA ILE A 690 17.43 -13.14 34.04
C ILE A 690 18.50 -12.39 34.85
N GLU A 691 19.70 -12.29 34.29
CA GLU A 691 20.82 -11.59 34.93
C GLU A 691 20.52 -10.10 35.16
N GLY A 692 20.78 -9.61 36.37
CA GLY A 692 20.54 -8.20 36.74
C GLY A 692 19.06 -7.82 36.97
N TYR A 693 18.11 -8.69 36.63
CA TYR A 693 16.69 -8.44 36.88
C TYR A 693 16.33 -8.63 38.36
N PHE A 694 15.22 -8.00 38.79
CA PHE A 694 14.83 -7.99 40.19
C PHE A 694 14.47 -9.40 40.68
N GLN A 695 15.27 -9.91 41.63
CA GLN A 695 14.96 -11.08 42.45
C GLN A 695 14.82 -10.65 43.91
N GLY A 696 13.75 -11.07 44.57
CA GLY A 696 13.53 -10.76 45.98
C GLY A 696 12.06 -10.57 46.33
N SER A 697 11.77 -9.66 47.26
CA SER A 697 10.41 -9.50 47.77
C SER A 697 10.00 -8.04 47.93
N PHE A 698 8.70 -7.79 47.80
CA PHE A 698 8.12 -6.50 48.16
C PHE A 698 6.79 -6.67 48.90
N THR A 699 6.45 -5.65 49.67
CA THR A 699 5.21 -5.58 50.44
C THR A 699 4.53 -4.26 50.19
N ARG A 700 3.23 -4.31 49.93
CA ARG A 700 2.32 -3.15 49.94
C ARG A 700 1.32 -3.35 51.06
N GLU A 701 1.15 -2.37 51.92
CA GLU A 701 0.28 -2.47 53.09
C GLU A 701 -0.48 -1.15 53.30
N ALA A 702 -1.80 -1.23 53.39
CA ALA A 702 -2.65 -0.10 53.74
C ALA A 702 -3.20 -0.31 55.15
N PHE A 703 -3.02 0.67 56.03
CA PHE A 703 -3.50 0.59 57.40
C PHE A 703 -4.02 1.93 57.94
N THR A 704 -5.12 1.87 58.68
CA THR A 704 -5.62 3.02 59.46
C THR A 704 -5.03 3.04 60.87
N TYR A 705 -4.54 4.21 61.30
CA TYR A 705 -4.16 4.47 62.69
C TYR A 705 -4.69 5.84 63.16
N GLN A 706 -5.40 5.85 64.29
CA GLN A 706 -6.05 7.05 64.86
C GLN A 706 -6.92 7.87 63.87
N GLY A 707 -7.51 7.20 62.87
CA GLY A 707 -8.38 7.83 61.88
C GLY A 707 -7.66 8.40 60.65
N VAL A 708 -6.35 8.18 60.53
CA VAL A 708 -5.56 8.51 59.32
C VAL A 708 -5.21 7.21 58.59
N GLN A 709 -5.42 7.19 57.28
CA GLN A 709 -5.07 6.07 56.39
C GLN A 709 -3.63 6.23 55.91
N PHE A 710 -2.79 5.24 56.19
CA PHE A 710 -1.40 5.17 55.76
C PHE A 710 -1.19 4.08 54.73
N TYR A 711 -0.15 4.26 53.91
CA TYR A 711 0.27 3.38 52.84
C TYR A 711 1.76 3.10 53.01
N LEU A 712 2.14 1.83 53.12
CA LEU A 712 3.51 1.38 53.32
C LEU A 712 3.95 0.52 52.14
N TYR A 713 5.11 0.86 51.58
CA TYR A 713 5.81 0.05 50.61
C TYR A 713 7.18 -0.36 51.15
N ASN A 714 7.53 -1.63 50.97
CA ASN A 714 8.86 -2.15 51.25
C ASN A 714 9.33 -3.02 50.09
N TYR A 715 10.62 -2.94 49.81
CA TYR A 715 11.31 -3.62 48.73
C TYR A 715 12.64 -4.16 49.26
N TYR A 716 12.95 -5.40 48.89
CA TYR A 716 14.21 -6.06 49.19
C TYR A 716 14.68 -6.83 47.96
N ASN A 717 15.89 -6.52 47.49
CA ASN A 717 16.52 -7.17 46.35
C ASN A 717 17.66 -8.10 46.84
N GLU A 718 17.53 -9.38 46.53
CA GLU A 718 18.47 -10.43 46.94
C GLU A 718 19.80 -10.38 46.19
N VAL A 719 19.82 -9.81 44.98
CA VAL A 719 21.00 -9.79 44.10
C VAL A 719 22.06 -8.83 44.63
N ASN A 720 21.63 -7.65 45.06
CA ASN A 720 22.50 -6.57 45.52
C ASN A 720 22.40 -6.27 47.02
N ASP A 721 21.59 -7.03 47.77
CA ASP A 721 21.32 -6.85 49.21
C ASP A 721 20.80 -5.43 49.54
N ASP A 722 19.93 -4.91 48.68
CA ASP A 722 19.40 -3.55 48.78
C ASP A 722 18.00 -3.51 49.42
N TYR A 723 17.77 -2.48 50.24
CA TYR A 723 16.54 -2.28 51.01
C TYR A 723 16.00 -0.88 50.76
N TYR A 724 14.78 -0.83 50.25
CA TYR A 724 14.09 0.43 49.96
C TYR A 724 12.66 0.40 50.49
N GLY A 725 12.18 1.51 51.02
CA GLY A 725 10.80 1.58 51.49
C GLY A 725 10.38 2.99 51.81
N TYR A 726 9.07 3.17 51.94
CA TYR A 726 8.48 4.44 52.32
C TYR A 726 7.11 4.24 52.94
N VAL A 727 6.72 5.21 53.76
CA VAL A 727 5.36 5.34 54.29
C VAL A 727 4.75 6.67 53.84
N GLU A 728 3.47 6.63 53.48
CA GLU A 728 2.73 7.76 52.91
C GLU A 728 1.35 7.91 53.54
N PHE A 729 0.81 9.12 53.49
CA PHE A 729 -0.61 9.38 53.72
C PHE A 729 -1.06 10.65 52.99
N ILE A 730 -2.37 10.82 52.86
CA ILE A 730 -2.99 12.01 52.27
C ILE A 730 -3.52 12.90 53.41
N GLU A 731 -3.15 14.17 53.39
CA GLU A 731 -3.63 15.20 54.32
C GLU A 731 -4.42 16.26 53.55
N GLN A 732 -5.65 16.56 53.97
CA GLN A 732 -6.34 17.75 53.48
C GLN A 732 -5.84 18.98 54.25
N VAL A 733 -5.24 19.94 53.55
CA VAL A 733 -4.64 21.12 54.16
C VAL A 733 -5.54 22.34 53.94
N GLU A 734 -6.00 22.97 55.02
CA GLU A 734 -6.74 24.23 54.92
C GLU A 734 -5.77 25.41 54.71
N PHE A 735 -5.62 25.86 53.46
CA PHE A 735 -4.89 27.09 53.15
C PHE A 735 -5.76 28.33 53.36
N ASP A 736 -6.97 28.34 52.77
CA ASP A 736 -8.01 29.36 53.01
C ASP A 736 -9.45 28.82 52.77
N GLU A 737 -10.47 29.70 52.77
CA GLU A 737 -11.89 29.34 52.60
C GLU A 737 -12.22 28.83 51.17
N TYR A 738 -11.34 29.03 50.19
CA TYR A 738 -11.55 28.67 48.78
C TYR A 738 -10.55 27.64 48.24
N TYR A 739 -9.44 27.39 48.94
CA TYR A 739 -8.41 26.44 48.54
C TYR A 739 -8.04 25.50 49.69
N GLN A 740 -8.47 24.24 49.56
CA GLN A 740 -8.21 23.15 50.51
C GLN A 740 -7.65 21.93 49.77
N PRO A 741 -6.39 21.98 49.30
CA PRO A 741 -5.80 20.89 48.52
C PRO A 741 -5.58 19.64 49.36
N PHE A 742 -5.51 18.51 48.66
CA PHE A 742 -5.04 17.24 49.21
C PHE A 742 -3.53 17.16 49.00
N VAL A 743 -2.78 16.93 50.07
CA VAL A 743 -1.31 16.91 50.06
C VAL A 743 -0.83 15.50 50.37
N VAL A 744 -0.03 14.93 49.47
CA VAL A 744 0.64 13.65 49.72
C VAL A 744 1.87 13.88 50.58
N LYS A 745 1.91 13.20 51.72
CA LYS A 745 2.99 13.21 52.71
C LYS A 745 3.73 11.90 52.65
N ARG A 746 5.07 11.93 52.55
CA ARG A 746 5.89 10.70 52.49
C ARG A 746 7.17 10.79 53.31
N HIS A 747 7.62 9.65 53.81
CA HIS A 747 8.91 9.47 54.48
C HIS A 747 9.62 8.24 53.89
N TYR A 748 10.87 8.41 53.45
CA TYR A 748 11.68 7.33 52.88
C TYR A 748 12.44 6.59 53.98
N GLN A 749 12.07 5.34 54.21
CA GLN A 749 12.74 4.41 55.11
C GLN A 749 12.16 3.01 54.92
N TYR A 750 13.02 2.00 54.86
CA TYR A 750 12.59 0.61 54.90
C TYR A 750 12.07 0.22 56.29
N PHE A 751 10.86 -0.37 56.34
CA PHE A 751 10.24 -0.85 57.57
C PHE A 751 9.85 -2.32 57.46
N LYS A 752 10.52 -3.18 58.21
CA LYS A 752 10.29 -4.63 58.21
C LYS A 752 8.86 -5.02 58.61
N GLU A 753 8.26 -4.29 59.54
CA GLU A 753 6.95 -4.63 60.10
C GLU A 753 6.19 -3.41 60.59
N TYR A 754 4.86 -3.47 60.50
CA TYR A 754 3.94 -2.56 61.15
C TYR A 754 3.13 -3.32 62.23
N ASN A 755 3.00 -2.72 63.41
CA ASN A 755 2.20 -3.26 64.51
C ASN A 755 1.54 -2.14 65.32
N ASP A 756 0.23 -1.94 65.11
CA ASP A 756 -0.65 -1.04 65.89
C ASP A 756 -0.06 0.35 66.17
N GLY A 757 0.27 1.08 65.09
CA GLY A 757 0.85 2.43 65.15
C GLY A 757 2.36 2.48 65.30
N VAL A 758 3.05 1.33 65.33
CA VAL A 758 4.51 1.24 65.45
C VAL A 758 5.11 0.59 64.20
N LEU A 759 6.04 1.28 63.56
CA LEU A 759 6.85 0.77 62.47
C LEU A 759 8.21 0.28 63.00
N ILE A 760 8.64 -0.89 62.54
CA ILE A 760 9.91 -1.52 62.91
C ILE A 760 10.89 -1.38 61.75
N THR A 761 12.01 -0.71 61.99
CA THR A 761 13.09 -0.55 61.01
C THR A 761 13.95 -1.82 60.91
N GLU A 762 14.79 -1.95 59.88
CA GLU A 762 15.59 -3.18 59.69
C GLU A 762 16.55 -3.49 60.85
N ASP A 763 17.08 -2.47 61.53
CA ASP A 763 17.94 -2.66 62.71
C ASP A 763 17.17 -3.09 63.99
N GLY A 764 15.84 -3.21 63.89
CA GLY A 764 14.94 -3.58 64.98
C GLY A 764 14.45 -2.40 65.83
N SER A 765 14.80 -1.16 65.49
CA SER A 765 14.27 0.03 66.17
C SER A 765 12.79 0.23 65.88
N SER A 766 12.05 0.64 66.91
CA SER A 766 10.61 0.92 66.83
C SER A 766 10.36 2.43 66.77
N ILE A 767 9.56 2.87 65.80
CA ILE A 767 9.18 4.27 65.60
C ILE A 767 7.64 4.33 65.56
N ALA A 768 7.01 5.19 66.36
CA ALA A 768 5.58 5.40 66.23
C ALA A 768 5.30 6.16 64.91
N VAL A 769 4.30 5.74 64.14
CA VAL A 769 4.02 6.33 62.81
C VAL A 769 3.72 7.84 62.89
N LEU A 770 3.13 8.30 64.00
CA LEU A 770 2.85 9.71 64.25
C LEU A 770 4.07 10.54 64.67
N ASP A 771 5.19 9.89 65.03
CA ASP A 771 6.45 10.55 65.41
C ASP A 771 7.37 10.73 64.19
N ILE A 772 6.99 10.23 63.01
CA ILE A 772 7.74 10.37 61.77
C ILE A 772 7.59 11.80 61.22
N MET A 773 8.70 12.36 60.74
CA MET A 773 8.66 13.63 60.00
C MET A 773 8.47 13.36 58.52
N PHE A 774 7.28 13.70 58.00
CA PHE A 774 6.95 13.52 56.58
C PHE A 774 7.27 14.78 55.77
N ASN A 775 7.74 14.59 54.54
CA ASN A 775 7.91 15.65 53.55
C ASN A 775 6.67 15.76 52.64
N ASN A 776 6.41 16.94 52.08
CA ASN A 776 5.38 17.15 51.07
C ASN A 776 5.92 16.68 49.69
N TYR A 777 5.14 15.88 48.96
CA TYR A 777 5.53 15.40 47.62
C TYR A 777 4.61 15.87 46.49
N GLY A 778 3.35 16.21 46.79
CA GLY A 778 2.41 16.70 45.78
C GLY A 778 1.20 17.35 46.41
N GLU A 779 0.60 18.30 45.69
CA GLU A 779 -0.64 18.99 46.04
C GLU A 779 -1.65 18.78 44.92
N TYR A 780 -2.85 18.32 45.26
CA TYR A 780 -3.90 17.88 44.34
C TYR A 780 -5.24 18.56 44.65
N HIS A 781 -6.10 18.70 43.64
CA HIS A 781 -7.37 19.42 43.75
C HIS A 781 -8.50 18.58 44.34
N ASP A 782 -8.47 17.26 44.14
CA ASP A 782 -9.38 16.31 44.76
C ASP A 782 -8.63 15.09 45.32
N TYR A 783 -9.39 14.24 46.01
CA TYR A 783 -8.83 13.10 46.72
C TYR A 783 -8.44 11.96 45.79
N ASP A 784 -9.14 11.78 44.68
CA ASP A 784 -8.89 10.67 43.74
C ASP A 784 -7.59 10.94 42.98
N ASP A 785 -7.34 12.18 42.55
CA ASP A 785 -6.06 12.64 42.03
C ASP A 785 -4.92 12.47 43.06
N ALA A 786 -5.19 12.77 44.33
CA ALA A 786 -4.20 12.56 45.40
C ALA A 786 -3.90 11.09 45.65
N LEU A 787 -4.90 10.21 45.47
CA LEU A 787 -4.75 8.76 45.55
C LEU A 787 -3.88 8.24 44.39
N ASN A 788 -4.14 8.70 43.17
CA ASN A 788 -3.30 8.45 41.99
C ASN A 788 -1.86 8.96 42.19
N GLY A 789 -1.68 10.02 42.96
CA GLY A 789 -0.39 10.58 43.34
C GLY A 789 0.41 9.80 44.37
N LEU A 790 -0.15 8.74 44.98
CA LEU A 790 0.56 7.86 45.91
C LEU A 790 1.53 6.95 45.15
N ASN A 791 2.75 6.78 45.67
CA ASN A 791 3.74 5.92 45.02
C ASN A 791 3.49 4.43 45.32
N ILE A 792 2.55 4.10 46.20
CA ILE A 792 2.13 2.70 46.40
C ILE A 792 1.42 2.12 45.16
N GLY A 793 0.97 2.99 44.23
CA GLY A 793 0.42 2.60 42.93
C GLY A 793 -0.96 1.95 43.02
N ILE A 794 -1.88 2.61 43.72
CA ILE A 794 -3.27 2.13 43.93
C ILE A 794 -4.21 3.29 43.62
N ARG A 795 -5.18 3.05 42.74
CA ARG A 795 -6.16 4.06 42.28
C ARG A 795 -7.55 3.84 42.88
N THR A 796 -7.77 2.67 43.46
CA THR A 796 -9.02 2.28 44.11
C THR A 796 -8.98 2.57 45.63
N PRO A 797 -10.04 3.16 46.21
CA PRO A 797 -10.14 3.35 47.66
C PRO A 797 -9.92 2.06 48.46
N VAL A 798 -9.21 2.16 49.58
CA VAL A 798 -8.73 1.03 50.39
C VAL A 798 -9.85 0.09 50.81
N GLU A 799 -11.04 0.61 51.09
CA GLU A 799 -12.23 -0.15 51.47
C GLU A 799 -12.82 -1.04 50.38
N GLN A 800 -12.51 -0.77 49.11
CA GLN A 800 -12.99 -1.54 47.97
C GLN A 800 -12.08 -2.75 47.68
N ILE A 801 -10.84 -2.75 48.21
CA ILE A 801 -9.89 -3.85 48.04
C ILE A 801 -10.10 -4.90 49.13
N SER A 802 -10.71 -6.03 48.76
CA SER A 802 -11.06 -7.10 49.69
C SER A 802 -10.39 -8.45 49.40
N THR A 803 -9.84 -8.63 48.21
CA THR A 803 -9.26 -9.89 47.71
C THR A 803 -8.04 -9.60 46.84
N ILE A 804 -7.33 -10.65 46.40
CA ILE A 804 -6.22 -10.47 45.46
C ILE A 804 -6.71 -10.03 44.08
N THR A 805 -7.89 -10.47 43.62
CA THR A 805 -8.48 -9.99 42.36
C THR A 805 -8.80 -8.50 42.44
N ASP A 806 -9.45 -8.01 43.50
CA ASP A 806 -9.78 -6.57 43.62
C ASP A 806 -8.53 -5.67 43.56
N TYR A 807 -7.40 -6.16 44.09
CA TYR A 807 -6.12 -5.46 44.01
C TYR A 807 -5.53 -5.48 42.59
N PHE A 808 -5.68 -6.59 41.86
CA PHE A 808 -5.12 -6.75 40.52
C PHE A 808 -6.02 -6.23 39.40
N ASP A 809 -7.33 -6.13 39.61
CA ASP A 809 -8.22 -5.39 38.70
C ASP A 809 -7.76 -3.92 38.62
N ASP A 810 -7.36 -3.32 39.75
CA ASP A 810 -6.75 -1.98 39.79
C ASP A 810 -5.33 -1.94 39.19
N ALA A 811 -4.52 -2.99 39.41
CA ALA A 811 -3.13 -3.02 38.97
C ALA A 811 -2.94 -3.39 37.48
N PHE A 812 -3.76 -4.27 36.91
CA PHE A 812 -3.68 -4.69 35.50
C PHE A 812 -4.34 -3.69 34.56
N ALA A 813 -5.28 -2.86 35.04
CA ALA A 813 -5.80 -1.70 34.31
C ALA A 813 -4.74 -0.59 34.05
N ASN A 814 -3.47 -0.82 34.42
CA ASN A 814 -2.36 0.14 34.32
C ASN A 814 -1.14 -0.46 33.59
N ASP A 815 -1.36 -1.09 32.43
CA ASP A 815 -0.28 -1.44 31.49
C ASP A 815 0.81 -2.35 32.08
N PHE A 816 0.40 -3.51 32.58
CA PHE A 816 1.31 -4.45 33.22
C PHE A 816 2.31 -5.06 32.24
N SER A 817 3.59 -5.04 32.60
CA SER A 817 4.67 -5.54 31.76
C SER A 817 5.54 -6.62 32.40
N VAL A 818 6.19 -7.39 31.52
CA VAL A 818 7.12 -8.47 31.87
C VAL A 818 8.38 -8.37 31.02
N VAL A 819 9.46 -8.99 31.49
CA VAL A 819 10.76 -9.04 30.79
C VAL A 819 11.10 -10.50 30.52
N VAL A 820 11.60 -10.76 29.32
CA VAL A 820 12.13 -12.04 28.85
C VAL A 820 13.59 -11.85 28.50
N GLY A 821 14.47 -12.69 29.04
CA GLY A 821 15.90 -12.38 29.12
C GLY A 821 16.58 -12.08 27.79
N ASP A 822 16.35 -12.91 26.77
CA ASP A 822 16.97 -12.81 25.45
C ASP A 822 16.18 -11.94 24.45
N LYS A 823 14.90 -11.70 24.72
CA LYS A 823 14.00 -11.00 23.79
C LYS A 823 13.75 -9.54 24.15
N GLY A 824 13.72 -9.22 25.44
CA GLY A 824 13.42 -7.88 25.94
C GLY A 824 12.07 -7.81 26.65
N SER A 825 11.42 -6.65 26.58
CA SER A 825 10.24 -6.35 27.38
C SER A 825 8.94 -6.50 26.61
N TYR A 826 7.94 -7.07 27.27
CA TYR A 826 6.59 -7.28 26.74
C TYR A 826 5.54 -6.59 27.60
N ARG A 827 4.48 -6.09 26.96
CA ARG A 827 3.24 -5.71 27.65
C ARG A 827 2.23 -6.85 27.53
N LEU A 828 1.62 -7.23 28.65
CA LEU A 828 0.59 -8.26 28.66
C LEU A 828 -0.75 -7.69 28.19
N ILE A 829 -1.49 -8.48 27.41
CA ILE A 829 -2.81 -8.12 26.88
C ILE A 829 -3.87 -8.68 27.82
N PHE A 830 -4.67 -7.79 28.38
CA PHE A 830 -5.87 -8.12 29.15
C PHE A 830 -7.07 -7.58 28.37
N ASP A 831 -7.76 -8.45 27.65
CA ASP A 831 -8.97 -8.06 26.93
C ASP A 831 -10.13 -7.85 27.92
N ASP A 832 -10.70 -6.65 27.92
CA ASP A 832 -11.82 -6.24 28.79
C ASP A 832 -13.04 -7.16 28.63
N ASN A 833 -13.17 -7.86 27.50
CA ASN A 833 -14.31 -8.74 27.21
C ASN A 833 -14.11 -10.22 27.58
N ASP A 834 -12.88 -10.73 27.69
CA ASP A 834 -12.63 -12.19 27.77
C ASP A 834 -11.93 -12.67 29.07
N THR A 835 -11.22 -11.81 29.82
CA THR A 835 -10.46 -12.27 31.00
C THR A 835 -10.76 -11.50 32.29
N SER A 836 -11.97 -11.66 32.84
CA SER A 836 -12.25 -11.19 34.21
C SER A 836 -11.44 -11.99 35.23
N LEU A 837 -10.70 -11.31 36.12
CA LEU A 837 -9.96 -11.97 37.19
C LEU A 837 -10.94 -12.56 38.22
N VAL A 838 -10.98 -13.89 38.31
CA VAL A 838 -11.87 -14.61 39.23
C VAL A 838 -11.11 -15.63 40.07
N ALA A 839 -11.66 -15.98 41.22
CA ALA A 839 -11.13 -17.05 42.05
C ALA A 839 -11.06 -18.37 41.27
N GLY A 840 -9.93 -19.07 41.35
CA GLY A 840 -9.71 -20.33 40.62
C GLY A 840 -9.29 -20.18 39.15
N LEU A 841 -9.06 -18.96 38.66
CA LEU A 841 -8.58 -18.71 37.30
C LEU A 841 -7.24 -19.41 37.05
N ASN A 842 -7.12 -20.07 35.89
CA ASN A 842 -5.85 -20.51 35.33
C ASN A 842 -5.88 -20.29 33.82
N THR A 843 -5.11 -19.33 33.32
CA THR A 843 -5.08 -18.99 31.90
C THR A 843 -3.70 -18.50 31.48
N GLU A 844 -3.41 -18.69 30.20
CA GLU A 844 -2.30 -18.04 29.53
C GLU A 844 -2.70 -16.61 29.13
N LEU A 845 -1.72 -15.73 29.07
CA LEU A 845 -1.82 -14.34 28.68
C LEU A 845 -0.88 -14.11 27.50
N ASN A 846 -1.39 -13.41 26.50
CA ASN A 846 -0.59 -12.94 25.36
C ASN A 846 0.11 -11.64 25.71
N GLY A 847 1.13 -11.26 24.95
CA GLY A 847 1.74 -9.95 25.09
C GLY A 847 2.48 -9.51 23.83
N TYR A 848 2.65 -8.20 23.67
CA TYR A 848 3.40 -7.62 22.56
C TYR A 848 4.73 -7.04 23.02
N LEU A 849 5.75 -7.16 22.18
CA LEU A 849 7.11 -6.69 22.45
C LEU A 849 7.16 -5.17 22.40
N VAL A 850 7.51 -4.52 23.50
CA VAL A 850 7.61 -3.05 23.58
C VAL A 850 9.05 -2.55 23.55
N SER A 851 10.00 -3.36 24.01
CA SER A 851 11.42 -2.98 24.06
C SER A 851 12.29 -4.20 23.77
N PRO A 852 12.62 -4.50 22.49
CA PRO A 852 13.52 -5.57 22.12
C PRO A 852 14.90 -5.39 22.73
N ASN A 853 15.52 -6.51 23.09
CA ASN A 853 16.95 -6.58 23.29
C ASN A 853 17.65 -6.73 21.92
N LEU A 854 18.62 -5.87 21.64
CA LEU A 854 19.31 -5.73 20.37
C LEU A 854 20.77 -6.15 20.58
N GLU A 855 21.04 -7.42 20.29
CA GLU A 855 22.34 -8.05 20.53
C GLU A 855 23.47 -7.32 19.79
N ASP A 856 24.60 -7.10 20.47
CA ASP A 856 25.85 -6.61 19.89
C ASP A 856 25.76 -5.23 19.17
N MET A 857 24.69 -4.47 19.39
CA MET A 857 24.35 -3.29 18.59
C MET A 857 25.32 -2.10 18.77
N LEU A 858 25.90 -1.94 19.97
CA LEU A 858 26.92 -0.94 20.25
C LEU A 858 28.32 -1.57 20.22
N THR A 859 29.20 -1.03 19.38
CA THR A 859 30.62 -1.38 19.37
C THR A 859 31.47 -0.25 19.95
N ILE A 860 32.18 -0.52 21.05
CA ILE A 860 33.20 0.36 21.63
C ILE A 860 34.59 -0.11 21.19
N THR A 861 35.34 0.75 20.50
CA THR A 861 36.73 0.49 20.11
C THR A 861 37.67 1.51 20.76
N VAL A 862 38.72 1.01 21.42
CA VAL A 862 39.71 1.83 22.12
C VAL A 862 41.09 1.60 21.52
N SER A 863 41.74 2.69 21.11
CA SER A 863 43.11 2.66 20.58
C SER A 863 44.16 2.17 21.59
N ASP A 864 45.34 1.76 21.11
CA ASP A 864 46.47 1.23 21.91
C ASP A 864 46.93 2.15 23.06
N GLU A 865 46.80 3.46 22.91
CA GLU A 865 47.17 4.45 23.93
C GLU A 865 45.96 5.01 24.71
N ALA A 866 44.75 4.48 24.45
CA ALA A 866 43.47 5.04 24.92
C ALA A 866 43.30 6.54 24.60
N ALA A 867 44.00 7.03 23.57
CA ALA A 867 43.93 8.41 23.09
C ALA A 867 42.71 8.64 22.20
N THR A 868 42.22 7.60 21.54
CA THR A 868 40.98 7.58 20.77
C THR A 868 40.03 6.50 21.28
N LEU A 869 38.75 6.85 21.41
CA LEU A 869 37.63 5.94 21.60
C LEU A 869 36.58 6.19 20.52
N GLN A 870 36.05 5.13 19.93
CA GLN A 870 34.91 5.18 19.03
C GLN A 870 33.77 4.32 19.58
N ALA A 871 32.58 4.89 19.67
CA ALA A 871 31.33 4.23 19.97
C ALA A 871 30.47 4.24 18.71
N SER A 872 30.22 3.08 18.12
CA SER A 872 29.49 2.93 16.87
C SER A 872 28.25 2.09 17.09
N VAL A 873 27.08 2.66 16.81
CA VAL A 873 25.80 1.92 16.81
C VAL A 873 25.52 1.43 15.39
N GLN A 874 25.20 0.14 15.26
CA GLN A 874 24.82 -0.43 13.96
C GLN A 874 23.64 0.35 13.36
N ASP A 875 23.79 0.79 12.11
CA ASP A 875 22.79 1.59 11.37
C ASP A 875 22.39 2.93 12.03
N GLY A 876 23.12 3.37 13.05
CA GLY A 876 22.86 4.59 13.83
C GLY A 876 24.00 5.59 13.83
N GLU A 877 24.26 6.18 15.00
CA GLU A 877 25.28 7.21 15.19
C GLU A 877 26.67 6.62 15.50
N VAL A 878 27.70 7.38 15.13
CA VAL A 878 29.09 7.12 15.50
C VAL A 878 29.61 8.30 16.32
N GLN A 879 29.94 8.05 17.59
CA GLN A 879 30.64 8.99 18.44
C GLN A 879 32.14 8.67 18.46
N THR A 880 32.96 9.68 18.21
CA THR A 880 34.43 9.58 18.25
C THR A 880 35.00 10.60 19.21
N ILE A 881 35.77 10.14 20.19
CA ILE A 881 36.50 10.97 21.14
C ILE A 881 37.99 10.84 20.87
N ASN A 882 38.67 11.97 20.67
CA ASN A 882 40.11 12.05 20.52
C ASN A 882 40.72 12.93 21.60
N VAL A 883 41.78 12.45 22.23
CA VAL A 883 42.58 13.16 23.22
C VAL A 883 43.99 13.31 22.67
N ALA A 884 44.42 14.54 22.42
CA ALA A 884 45.79 14.85 22.04
C ALA A 884 46.47 15.60 23.19
N ARG A 885 47.53 15.04 23.78
CA ARG A 885 48.25 15.67 24.90
C ARG A 885 49.74 15.78 24.62
N SER A 886 50.31 16.94 24.96
CA SER A 886 51.76 17.14 25.03
C SER A 886 52.26 17.51 26.43
N SER A 887 51.40 18.10 27.28
CA SER A 887 51.65 18.37 28.70
C SER A 887 50.33 18.60 29.45
N GLU A 888 50.36 18.72 30.78
CA GLU A 888 49.20 19.05 31.63
C GLU A 888 48.53 20.38 31.26
N THR A 889 49.26 21.30 30.63
CA THR A 889 48.78 22.63 30.21
C THR A 889 48.80 22.81 28.69
N ASN A 890 48.88 21.70 27.95
CA ASN A 890 48.82 21.68 26.49
C ASN A 890 48.21 20.37 25.97
N PHE A 891 46.89 20.39 25.78
CA PHE A 891 46.11 19.26 25.29
C PHE A 891 44.84 19.72 24.57
N SER A 892 44.26 18.85 23.76
CA SER A 892 42.93 19.00 23.20
C SER A 892 42.10 17.74 23.38
N VAL A 893 40.80 17.91 23.50
CA VAL A 893 39.79 16.86 23.44
C VAL A 893 38.79 17.23 22.36
N ASP A 894 38.57 16.32 21.42
CA ASP A 894 37.59 16.46 20.34
C ASP A 894 36.58 15.33 20.48
N ASN A 895 35.32 15.66 20.76
CA ASN A 895 34.19 14.75 20.80
C ASN A 895 33.28 15.06 19.62
N VAL A 896 33.06 14.09 18.74
CA VAL A 896 32.24 14.27 17.53
C VAL A 896 31.25 13.12 17.42
N THR A 897 29.97 13.44 17.34
CA THR A 897 28.89 12.48 17.05
C THR A 897 28.34 12.77 15.65
N VAL A 898 28.24 11.74 14.81
CA VAL A 898 27.76 11.85 13.43
C VAL A 898 26.74 10.76 13.18
N SER A 899 25.58 11.09 12.61
CA SER A 899 24.63 10.06 12.14
C SER A 899 25.13 9.41 10.85
N LYS A 900 24.70 8.17 10.58
CA LYS A 900 25.07 7.42 9.36
C LYS A 900 24.88 8.21 8.05
N ASN A 901 23.80 9.00 7.95
CA ASN A 901 23.46 9.78 6.75
C ASN A 901 24.20 11.13 6.69
N GLY A 902 24.86 11.54 7.78
CA GLY A 902 25.59 12.81 7.88
C GLY A 902 24.73 14.04 8.17
N ASP A 903 23.41 13.87 8.27
CA ASP A 903 22.44 14.95 8.53
C ASP A 903 22.51 15.49 9.97
N PHE A 904 23.01 14.68 10.91
CA PHE A 904 23.23 15.08 12.30
C PHE A 904 24.72 15.10 12.59
N VAL A 905 25.22 16.25 13.05
CA VAL A 905 26.60 16.40 13.53
C VAL A 905 26.60 17.27 14.78
N GLN A 906 27.05 16.68 15.89
CA GLN A 906 27.41 17.41 17.10
C GLN A 906 28.92 17.33 17.30
N SER A 907 29.55 18.46 17.61
CA SER A 907 30.98 18.51 17.92
C SER A 907 31.24 19.37 19.14
N GLU A 908 31.90 18.78 20.13
CA GLU A 908 32.41 19.48 21.31
C GLU A 908 33.93 19.40 21.33
N THR A 909 34.57 20.55 21.53
CA THR A 909 36.03 20.63 21.60
C THR A 909 36.45 21.36 22.86
N LEU A 910 37.47 20.83 23.54
CA LEU A 910 38.16 21.49 24.65
C LEU A 910 39.63 21.62 24.27
N THR A 911 40.12 22.84 24.12
CA THR A 911 41.52 23.11 23.80
C THR A 911 42.19 23.89 24.92
N VAL A 912 43.24 23.32 25.50
CA VAL A 912 44.09 23.98 26.50
C VAL A 912 45.47 24.22 25.89
N LYS A 913 45.89 25.49 25.84
CA LYS A 913 47.20 25.88 25.27
C LYS A 913 47.95 26.80 26.20
N THR A 914 49.25 26.58 26.30
CA THR A 914 50.17 27.48 26.98
C THR A 914 50.91 28.35 25.97
N GLN A 915 50.98 29.66 26.21
CA GLN A 915 51.76 30.62 25.43
C GLN A 915 52.73 31.41 26.33
N GLY A 916 53.98 31.59 25.89
CA GLY A 916 55.03 32.34 26.61
C GLY A 916 55.96 31.47 27.48
N GLU A 917 57.01 32.08 28.03
CA GLU A 917 57.97 31.45 28.95
C GLU A 917 58.05 32.25 30.28
N GLY A 918 58.17 31.55 31.43
CA GLY A 918 58.25 32.17 32.76
C GLY A 918 56.94 32.84 33.20
N LEU A 919 57.00 33.97 33.91
CA LEU A 919 55.82 34.72 34.35
C LEU A 919 55.00 35.38 33.23
N ALA A 920 55.47 35.34 31.99
CA ALA A 920 54.68 35.72 30.81
C ALA A 920 53.76 34.59 30.32
N GLN A 921 53.72 33.46 31.03
CA GLN A 921 52.89 32.32 30.69
C GLN A 921 51.41 32.67 30.81
N THR A 922 50.70 32.53 29.69
CA THR A 922 49.24 32.55 29.65
C THR A 922 48.72 31.18 29.25
N ILE A 923 47.75 30.67 30.00
CA ILE A 923 47.03 29.44 29.66
C ILE A 923 45.68 29.88 29.09
N THR A 924 45.37 29.41 27.89
CA THR A 924 44.09 29.65 27.22
C THR A 924 43.30 28.35 27.21
N VAL A 925 42.05 28.42 27.64
CA VAL A 925 41.10 27.30 27.63
C VAL A 925 39.94 27.71 26.75
N GLU A 926 39.71 26.94 25.70
CA GLU A 926 38.63 27.16 24.76
C GLU A 926 37.72 25.94 24.77
N PHE A 927 36.47 26.15 25.16
CA PHE A 927 35.39 25.21 24.95
C PHE A 927 34.56 25.68 23.76
N PHE A 928 34.19 24.76 22.88
CA PHE A 928 33.31 25.05 21.76
C PHE A 928 32.40 23.86 21.50
N ASP A 929 31.10 24.09 21.60
CA ASP A 929 30.02 23.15 21.27
C ASP A 929 29.32 23.64 20.02
N ARG A 930 29.13 22.73 19.07
CA ARG A 930 28.42 22.98 17.83
C ARG A 930 27.39 21.89 17.64
N TYR A 931 26.16 22.32 17.46
CA TYR A 931 24.99 21.48 17.26
C TYR A 931 24.20 22.01 16.06
N LEU A 932 24.26 21.32 14.92
CA LEU A 932 23.60 21.76 13.68
C LEU A 932 23.99 23.22 13.32
N ASP A 933 23.00 24.12 13.29
CA ASP A 933 23.13 25.56 13.02
C ASP A 933 23.34 26.42 14.28
N ASP A 934 23.28 25.83 15.47
CA ASP A 934 23.58 26.51 16.73
C ASP A 934 25.01 26.19 17.18
N SER A 935 25.70 27.19 17.71
CA SER A 935 27.01 26.97 18.28
C SER A 935 27.28 27.94 19.41
N TRP A 936 27.81 27.40 20.49
CA TRP A 936 28.17 28.17 21.67
C TRP A 936 29.54 27.73 22.16
N GLY A 937 30.38 28.72 22.45
CA GLY A 937 31.70 28.49 22.99
C GLY A 937 32.00 29.44 24.13
N ARG A 938 32.97 29.04 24.95
CA ARG A 938 33.51 29.84 26.03
C ARG A 938 35.03 29.86 25.92
N TYR A 939 35.58 31.06 25.97
CA TYR A 939 37.01 31.28 26.00
C TYR A 939 37.43 31.79 27.38
N GLU A 940 38.50 31.24 27.92
CA GLU A 940 39.06 31.59 29.22
C GLU A 940 40.57 31.77 29.11
N LYS A 941 41.10 32.84 29.72
CA LYS A 941 42.53 33.15 29.73
C LYS A 941 43.01 33.35 31.16
N LEU A 942 43.96 32.51 31.55
CA LEU A 942 44.66 32.59 32.83
C LEU A 942 46.00 33.29 32.62
N THR A 943 46.25 34.33 33.40
CA THR A 943 47.53 35.05 33.40
C THR A 943 48.21 34.85 34.74
N ALA A 944 49.47 34.41 34.73
CA ALA A 944 50.27 34.25 35.94
C ALA A 944 50.45 35.59 36.68
N ILE A 945 50.29 35.55 37.99
CA ILE A 945 50.55 36.66 38.91
C ILE A 945 51.69 36.26 39.81
N ASP A 946 52.72 37.11 39.87
CA ASP A 946 53.75 37.09 40.89
C ASP A 946 53.52 38.29 41.81
N SER A 947 53.00 38.01 43.01
CA SER A 947 52.66 39.02 44.00
C SER A 947 53.89 39.44 44.82
N ASN A 948 54.96 38.65 44.77
CA ASN A 948 56.12 38.78 45.65
C ASN A 948 57.46 39.09 44.89
N ASP A 949 57.43 39.09 43.57
CA ASP A 949 58.50 39.39 42.60
C ASP A 949 59.67 38.38 42.64
N ASP A 950 59.41 37.11 42.99
CA ASP A 950 60.40 36.01 43.03
C ASP A 950 60.57 35.25 41.71
N GLN A 951 59.85 35.65 40.65
CA GLN A 951 59.80 34.99 39.35
C GLN A 951 59.09 33.63 39.37
N ILE A 952 58.29 33.36 40.39
CA ILE A 952 57.44 32.17 40.53
C ILE A 952 55.98 32.61 40.51
N THR A 953 55.13 31.85 39.82
CA THR A 953 53.70 32.13 39.81
C THR A 953 53.11 31.86 41.20
N ASP A 954 52.57 32.90 41.86
CA ASP A 954 51.86 32.80 43.13
C ASP A 954 50.38 32.41 42.93
N SER A 955 49.76 32.94 41.87
CA SER A 955 48.36 32.67 41.49
C SER A 955 48.10 32.98 40.02
N PHE A 956 46.92 32.63 39.52
CA PHE A 956 46.43 32.96 38.20
C PHE A 956 45.18 33.84 38.30
N ASN A 957 45.13 34.92 37.53
CA ASN A 957 43.90 35.66 37.30
C ASN A 957 43.24 35.19 36.00
N CYS A 958 41.94 34.86 36.08
CA CYS A 958 41.13 34.34 34.99
C CYS A 958 40.25 35.45 34.40
N VAL A 959 40.22 35.55 33.07
CA VAL A 959 39.21 36.33 32.34
C VAL A 959 38.49 35.45 31.31
N ASN A 960 37.19 35.69 31.08
CA ASN A 960 36.36 34.88 30.18
C ASN A 960 35.38 35.69 29.33
N PHE A 961 34.87 35.07 28.28
CA PHE A 961 33.72 35.53 27.49
C PHE A 961 33.08 34.35 26.74
N ASP A 962 31.82 34.52 26.36
CA ASP A 962 31.07 33.57 25.53
C ASP A 962 31.10 34.04 24.06
N PHE A 963 31.12 33.10 23.13
CA PHE A 963 31.14 33.35 21.68
C PHE A 963 30.25 32.35 20.95
N TYR A 964 29.78 32.72 19.75
CA TYR A 964 28.88 31.88 18.95
C TYR A 964 29.48 31.47 17.62
N SER A 965 30.53 32.13 17.15
CA SER A 965 31.31 31.63 16.01
C SER A 965 32.78 32.07 16.11
N LYS A 966 33.65 31.32 15.40
CA LYS A 966 35.08 31.64 15.30
C LYS A 966 35.59 31.44 13.88
N THR A 967 36.51 32.29 13.46
CA THR A 967 37.19 32.15 12.15
C THR A 967 38.41 31.25 12.26
N VAL A 968 38.89 30.76 11.11
CA VAL A 968 40.15 29.98 11.00
C VAL A 968 41.36 30.76 11.57
N ASP A 969 41.32 32.08 11.52
CA ASP A 969 42.38 32.96 12.03
C ASP A 969 42.26 33.25 13.55
N GLY A 970 41.29 32.65 14.25
CA GLY A 970 41.12 32.77 15.70
C GLY A 970 40.41 34.05 16.17
N LEU A 971 39.57 34.65 15.31
CA LEU A 971 38.70 35.76 15.70
C LEU A 971 37.34 35.23 16.18
N TYR A 972 36.86 35.74 17.33
CA TYR A 972 35.62 35.33 17.99
C TYR A 972 34.49 36.33 17.75
N TYR A 973 33.27 35.84 17.58
CA TYR A 973 32.08 36.66 17.36
C TYR A 973 30.98 36.35 18.37
N ASP A 974 30.23 37.39 18.76
CA ASP A 974 29.04 37.25 19.61
C ASP A 974 27.83 36.71 18.84
N TYR A 975 26.69 36.56 19.54
CA TYR A 975 25.43 36.07 18.95
C TYR A 975 24.93 36.96 17.80
N ASP A 976 25.20 38.27 17.87
CA ASP A 976 24.79 39.26 16.87
C ASP A 976 25.77 39.35 15.68
N GLY A 977 26.85 38.54 15.68
CA GLY A 977 27.87 38.51 14.64
C GLY A 977 28.89 39.65 14.73
N ASN A 978 29.02 40.32 15.89
CA ASN A 978 30.05 41.33 16.12
C ASN A 978 31.36 40.69 16.60
N LEU A 979 32.49 41.26 16.17
CA LEU A 979 33.82 40.84 16.62
C LEU A 979 34.01 41.15 18.12
N ILE A 980 34.47 40.15 18.88
CA ILE A 980 34.79 40.27 20.30
C ILE A 980 36.25 40.70 20.49
N ASP A 981 36.48 41.81 21.20
CA ASP A 981 37.83 42.20 21.67
C ASP A 981 38.09 41.62 23.07
N ILE A 982 38.98 40.64 23.13
CA ILE A 982 39.36 39.92 24.35
C ILE A 982 39.81 40.86 25.48
N ASN A 983 40.43 42.01 25.17
CA ASN A 983 40.97 42.90 26.20
C ASN A 983 39.92 43.90 26.72
N GLU A 984 38.85 44.15 25.96
CA GLU A 984 37.83 45.15 26.31
C GLU A 984 36.53 44.50 26.80
N GLN A 985 36.23 43.28 26.36
CA GLN A 985 34.93 42.63 26.57
C GLN A 985 34.98 41.38 27.46
N SER A 986 36.14 41.02 28.01
CA SER A 986 36.26 39.89 28.93
C SER A 986 35.76 40.20 30.35
N GLY A 987 34.96 39.31 30.93
CA GLY A 987 34.62 39.29 32.35
C GLY A 987 35.73 38.67 33.21
N ASN A 988 35.73 38.96 34.52
CA ASN A 988 36.64 38.29 35.46
C ASN A 988 36.00 37.00 35.99
N CYS A 989 36.65 35.85 35.79
CA CYS A 989 36.20 34.53 36.26
C CYS A 989 36.83 34.09 37.59
N GLY A 990 37.68 34.91 38.21
CA GLY A 990 38.24 34.68 39.54
C GLY A 990 39.77 34.59 39.58
N ASN A 991 40.29 34.32 40.78
CA ASN A 991 41.72 34.07 41.00
C ASN A 991 41.87 32.65 41.55
N PHE A 992 42.82 31.92 40.99
CA PHE A 992 43.09 30.51 41.31
C PHE A 992 44.53 30.38 41.79
N ALA A 993 44.79 29.58 42.82
CA ALA A 993 46.14 29.38 43.36
C ALA A 993 47.04 28.63 42.37
N ASN A 994 46.46 27.77 41.53
CA ASN A 994 47.16 27.03 40.48
C ASN A 994 46.17 26.55 39.39
N PHE A 995 46.70 25.99 38.30
CA PHE A 995 45.88 25.44 37.22
C PHE A 995 45.03 24.23 37.66
N THR A 996 45.53 23.43 38.59
CA THR A 996 44.80 22.29 39.17
C THR A 996 43.49 22.71 39.83
N GLU A 997 43.49 23.81 40.57
CA GLU A 997 42.28 24.38 41.18
C GLU A 997 41.29 24.88 40.12
N PHE A 998 41.79 25.48 39.04
CA PHE A 998 40.96 25.93 37.93
C PHE A 998 40.29 24.76 37.19
N ALA A 999 40.98 23.61 37.06
CA ALA A 999 40.45 22.43 36.37
C ALA A 999 39.28 21.73 37.09
N TYR A 1000 38.84 22.21 38.25
CA TYR A 1000 37.55 21.82 38.83
C TYR A 1000 36.36 22.62 38.27
N SER A 1001 36.59 23.49 37.28
CA SER A 1001 35.51 24.21 36.61
C SER A 1001 34.64 23.30 35.74
N TRP A 1002 33.43 23.76 35.48
CA TRP A 1002 32.40 23.01 34.76
C TRP A 1002 32.79 22.59 33.33
N GLN A 1003 33.68 23.35 32.68
CA GLN A 1003 34.18 23.04 31.33
C GLN A 1003 35.03 21.75 31.30
N PHE A 1004 35.76 21.46 32.38
CA PHE A 1004 36.60 20.27 32.49
C PHE A 1004 35.81 19.06 32.98
N SER A 1005 34.91 19.26 33.95
CA SER A 1005 34.11 18.18 34.53
C SER A 1005 33.23 17.48 33.50
N ARG A 1006 32.73 18.21 32.48
CA ARG A 1006 32.00 17.63 31.33
C ARG A 1006 32.81 16.62 30.50
N PHE A 1007 34.14 16.71 30.52
CA PHE A 1007 35.03 15.75 29.84
C PHE A 1007 35.68 14.77 30.84
N GLY A 1008 35.21 14.74 32.09
CA GLY A 1008 35.75 13.88 33.14
C GLY A 1008 37.13 14.33 33.60
N ILE A 1009 37.53 15.56 33.28
CA ILE A 1009 38.84 16.11 33.63
C ILE A 1009 38.70 16.90 34.92
N ASN A 1010 39.64 16.70 35.84
CA ASN A 1010 39.72 17.45 37.08
C ASN A 1010 41.18 17.62 37.53
N GLY A 1011 41.37 18.30 38.67
CA GLY A 1011 42.69 18.52 39.24
C GLY A 1011 43.53 17.26 39.46
N GLU A 1012 42.89 16.12 39.74
CA GLU A 1012 43.57 14.87 40.12
C GLU A 1012 44.04 14.05 38.91
N ASN A 1013 43.33 14.14 37.77
CA ASN A 1013 43.59 13.32 36.58
C ASN A 1013 44.10 14.10 35.35
N LEU A 1014 44.37 15.41 35.47
CA LEU A 1014 44.92 16.28 34.42
C LEU A 1014 46.08 15.67 33.63
N ALA A 1015 46.98 14.96 34.31
CA ALA A 1015 48.17 14.35 33.71
C ALA A 1015 47.88 13.04 32.96
N SER A 1016 46.77 12.37 33.27
CA SER A 1016 46.56 10.96 32.93
C SER A 1016 45.19 10.61 32.33
N PHE A 1017 44.25 11.56 32.20
CA PHE A 1017 42.93 11.26 31.62
C PHE A 1017 43.05 10.70 30.19
N THR A 1018 42.09 9.89 29.78
CA THR A 1018 42.04 9.17 28.49
C THR A 1018 40.72 9.46 27.77
N ALA A 1019 40.60 9.02 26.50
CA ALA A 1019 39.33 9.10 25.79
C ALA A 1019 38.22 8.27 26.47
N VAL A 1020 38.59 7.18 27.16
CA VAL A 1020 37.69 6.36 27.97
C VAL A 1020 37.12 7.16 29.15
N ASP A 1021 37.96 7.93 29.86
CA ASP A 1021 37.52 8.76 30.99
C ASP A 1021 36.53 9.84 30.54
N THR A 1022 36.78 10.43 29.36
CA THR A 1022 35.90 11.42 28.74
C THR A 1022 34.58 10.83 28.27
N PHE A 1023 34.57 9.61 27.72
CA PHE A 1023 33.32 8.94 27.37
C PHE A 1023 32.49 8.66 28.63
N LYS A 1024 33.11 8.08 29.67
CA LYS A 1024 32.44 7.75 30.93
C LYS A 1024 31.81 8.96 31.59
N SER A 1025 32.48 10.11 31.60
CA SER A 1025 31.92 11.33 32.19
C SER A 1025 30.62 11.80 31.53
N ARG A 1026 30.37 11.39 30.28
CA ARG A 1026 29.15 11.73 29.54
C ARG A 1026 28.00 10.77 29.75
N LEU A 1027 28.30 9.55 30.20
CA LEU A 1027 27.26 8.62 30.64
C LEU A 1027 26.59 9.11 31.92
N TYR A 1028 27.26 9.92 32.75
CA TYR A 1028 26.71 10.47 33.99
C TYR A 1028 25.97 11.80 33.76
N SER A 1029 24.71 11.89 34.19
CA SER A 1029 24.04 13.19 34.33
C SER A 1029 24.53 13.86 35.63
N ILE A 1030 25.19 15.03 35.51
CA ILE A 1030 25.57 15.84 36.68
C ILE A 1030 24.43 16.80 36.96
N ASN A 1031 23.58 16.49 37.93
CA ASN A 1031 22.80 17.51 38.61
C ASN A 1031 23.70 18.19 39.65
N PRO A 1032 24.06 19.48 39.48
CA PRO A 1032 24.78 20.19 40.54
C PRO A 1032 23.88 20.21 41.79
N PRO A 1033 24.43 19.99 42.99
CA PRO A 1033 23.64 20.00 44.21
C PRO A 1033 22.97 21.38 44.35
N SER A 1034 21.65 21.37 44.59
CA SER A 1034 20.86 22.59 44.80
C SER A 1034 21.23 23.29 46.12
N ILE A 1035 21.99 22.62 46.99
CA ILE A 1035 22.44 23.10 48.30
C ILE A 1035 23.97 22.97 48.41
N PRO A 1036 24.70 24.04 48.79
CA PRO A 1036 26.14 23.96 49.03
C PRO A 1036 26.47 22.98 50.17
N GLY A 1037 27.17 21.89 49.86
CA GLY A 1037 27.63 20.89 50.83
C GLY A 1037 26.96 19.52 50.75
N GLU A 1038 26.01 19.32 49.83
CA GLU A 1038 25.57 17.97 49.43
C GLU A 1038 26.50 17.39 48.36
N GLU A 1039 26.75 16.08 48.43
CA GLU A 1039 27.38 15.34 47.34
C GLU A 1039 26.42 15.37 46.13
N PRO A 1040 26.91 15.62 44.91
CA PRO A 1040 26.08 15.50 43.71
C PRO A 1040 25.43 14.11 43.67
N THR A 1041 24.10 14.07 43.55
CA THR A 1041 23.36 12.82 43.36
C THR A 1041 23.54 12.36 41.91
N PHE A 1042 24.16 11.19 41.74
CA PHE A 1042 24.40 10.54 40.45
C PHE A 1042 23.18 9.73 40.00
N GLU A 1043 22.54 10.10 38.89
CA GLU A 1043 21.65 9.25 38.09
C GLU A 1043 21.59 9.85 36.67
N PRO A 1044 21.38 9.09 35.57
CA PRO A 1044 21.54 7.67 35.28
C PRO A 1044 22.84 7.36 34.49
N VAL A 1045 23.15 6.08 34.18
CA VAL A 1045 24.34 5.63 33.40
C VAL A 1045 23.92 4.92 32.11
N TYR A 1046 23.55 5.68 31.07
CA TYR A 1046 23.13 5.12 29.78
C TYR A 1046 23.82 5.81 28.61
N TYR A 1047 24.09 5.07 27.55
CA TYR A 1047 24.43 5.61 26.23
C TYR A 1047 23.18 5.57 25.35
N ARG A 1048 22.90 6.63 24.59
CA ARG A 1048 21.75 6.70 23.68
C ARG A 1048 22.20 6.97 22.24
N SER A 1049 21.45 6.45 21.28
CA SER A 1049 21.62 6.74 19.86
C SER A 1049 20.27 6.63 19.15
N PHE A 1050 20.10 7.37 18.06
CA PHE A 1050 18.98 7.17 17.16
C PHE A 1050 19.36 6.21 16.01
N VAL A 1051 18.42 5.36 15.59
CA VAL A 1051 18.57 4.39 14.49
C VAL A 1051 17.36 4.55 13.58
N SER A 1052 17.61 4.89 12.31
CA SER A 1052 16.53 5.18 11.35
C SER A 1052 15.68 3.93 11.06
N GLY A 1053 14.37 4.12 11.08
CA GLY A 1053 13.34 3.10 10.95
C GLY A 1053 13.11 2.28 12.22
N LEU A 1054 13.85 2.50 13.31
CA LEU A 1054 13.73 1.78 14.58
C LEU A 1054 13.42 2.72 15.76
N GLY A 1055 14.17 3.83 15.89
CA GLY A 1055 13.98 4.84 16.94
C GLY A 1055 15.18 5.03 17.87
N GLU A 1056 14.95 5.52 19.09
CA GLU A 1056 15.99 5.72 20.10
C GLU A 1056 16.32 4.41 20.82
N VAL A 1057 17.58 3.99 20.75
CA VAL A 1057 18.13 2.82 21.45
C VAL A 1057 19.06 3.25 22.58
N ARG A 1058 19.10 2.46 23.66
CA ARG A 1058 20.01 2.71 24.80
C ARG A 1058 20.83 1.49 25.19
N ALA A 1059 22.04 1.74 25.69
CA ALA A 1059 22.88 0.73 26.34
C ALA A 1059 22.95 1.03 27.85
N ASP A 1060 22.83 -0.01 28.68
CA ASP A 1060 22.89 0.06 30.14
C ASP A 1060 24.32 -0.12 30.67
N PHE A 1061 24.80 0.89 31.41
CA PHE A 1061 26.11 0.89 32.08
C PHE A 1061 26.00 1.10 33.59
N THR A 1062 24.85 0.81 34.20
CA THR A 1062 24.63 0.92 35.65
C THR A 1062 25.61 0.10 36.48
N GLN A 1063 26.10 -1.02 35.93
CA GLN A 1063 27.14 -1.85 36.53
C GLN A 1063 28.56 -1.43 36.08
N PRO A 1064 29.47 -1.03 37.00
CA PRO A 1064 30.82 -0.59 36.66
C PRO A 1064 31.68 -1.61 35.87
N GLU A 1065 31.40 -2.90 36.00
CA GLU A 1065 32.01 -4.00 35.25
C GLU A 1065 31.76 -3.89 33.74
N HIS A 1066 30.61 -3.36 33.31
CA HIS A 1066 30.26 -3.16 31.89
C HIS A 1066 31.07 -2.02 31.24
N MET A 1067 31.81 -1.26 32.06
CA MET A 1067 32.65 -0.14 31.63
C MET A 1067 34.16 -0.43 31.75
N GLN A 1068 34.57 -1.69 31.91
CA GLN A 1068 35.98 -2.07 31.98
C GLN A 1068 36.60 -2.26 30.59
N TRP A 1069 36.82 -1.15 29.88
CA TRP A 1069 37.48 -1.16 28.57
C TRP A 1069 39.00 -0.90 28.70
N SER A 1070 39.80 -1.80 28.14
CA SER A 1070 41.25 -1.68 28.05
C SER A 1070 41.66 -1.09 26.70
N ALA A 1071 42.86 -0.51 26.66
CA ALA A 1071 43.49 -0.10 25.40
C ALA A 1071 43.69 -1.30 24.45
N ASP A 1072 43.69 -1.01 23.14
CA ASP A 1072 43.73 -2.03 22.06
C ASP A 1072 42.60 -3.07 22.20
N GLY A 1073 41.37 -2.58 22.48
CA GLY A 1073 40.21 -3.40 22.78
C GLY A 1073 39.00 -3.04 21.91
N THR A 1074 38.23 -4.07 21.55
CA THR A 1074 36.90 -3.93 20.93
C THR A 1074 35.89 -4.68 21.79
N TYR A 1075 34.82 -3.98 22.16
CA TYR A 1075 33.76 -4.48 23.03
C TYR A 1075 32.44 -4.32 22.30
N LYS A 1076 31.62 -5.37 22.32
CA LYS A 1076 30.26 -5.33 21.81
C LYS A 1076 29.30 -5.40 22.97
N ILE A 1077 28.26 -4.59 22.90
CA ILE A 1077 27.33 -4.32 23.98
C ILE A 1077 25.93 -4.32 23.39
N ASP A 1078 25.04 -5.06 24.03
CA ASP A 1078 23.63 -5.10 23.67
C ASP A 1078 22.98 -3.73 23.97
N MET A 1079 22.02 -3.35 23.14
CA MET A 1079 21.19 -2.18 23.34
C MET A 1079 19.73 -2.60 23.44
N TYR A 1080 18.86 -1.72 23.88
CA TYR A 1080 17.42 -1.96 23.87
C TYR A 1080 16.68 -0.74 23.32
N LEU A 1081 15.54 -0.98 22.70
CA LEU A 1081 14.69 0.08 22.17
C LEU A 1081 14.04 0.85 23.32
N THR A 1082 14.20 2.17 23.34
CA THR A 1082 13.63 3.04 24.38
C THR A 1082 12.60 3.99 23.86
N GLN A 1083 12.58 4.26 22.57
CA GLN A 1083 11.53 5.02 21.94
C GLN A 1083 11.40 4.51 20.51
N PRO A 1084 10.28 3.86 20.13
CA PRO A 1084 10.05 3.48 18.75
C PRO A 1084 9.97 4.74 17.87
N GLU A 1085 10.51 4.66 16.66
CA GLU A 1085 10.23 5.65 15.63
C GLU A 1085 8.80 5.42 15.14
N LEU A 1086 7.89 6.34 15.49
CA LEU A 1086 6.49 6.23 15.12
C LEU A 1086 6.27 6.67 13.67
N GLY A 1087 5.79 5.74 12.86
CA GLY A 1087 5.20 5.96 11.54
C GLY A 1087 4.28 4.80 11.19
N THR A 1088 3.20 5.05 10.46
CA THR A 1088 2.40 3.98 9.86
C THR A 1088 3.19 3.43 8.67
N ASN A 1089 4.08 2.47 8.92
CA ASN A 1089 4.63 1.67 7.83
C ASN A 1089 3.54 0.70 7.40
N VAL A 1090 2.64 1.18 6.53
CA VAL A 1090 1.71 0.29 5.84
C VAL A 1090 2.48 -0.59 4.86
N GLU A 1091 3.67 -0.17 4.40
CA GLU A 1091 4.51 -0.87 3.43
C GLU A 1091 6.00 -0.70 3.76
N ASN A 1092 6.85 -1.64 3.34
CA ASN A 1092 8.31 -1.54 3.31
C ASN A 1092 8.89 -2.32 2.10
N GLU A 1093 10.22 -2.46 2.00
CA GLU A 1093 10.87 -3.16 0.87
C GLU A 1093 10.55 -4.67 0.80
N GLU A 1094 10.16 -5.29 1.92
CA GLU A 1094 9.84 -6.72 2.01
C GLU A 1094 8.34 -7.01 1.94
N THR A 1095 7.51 -6.06 2.36
CA THR A 1095 6.06 -6.19 2.54
C THR A 1095 5.36 -4.95 1.98
N PHE A 1096 4.75 -5.05 0.79
CA PHE A 1096 4.09 -3.94 0.11
C PHE A 1096 2.85 -4.45 -0.65
N LEU A 1097 1.84 -3.60 -0.84
CA LEU A 1097 0.55 -3.96 -1.47
C LEU A 1097 0.66 -4.16 -2.99
N ASP A 1098 0.51 -5.35 -3.53
CA ASP A 1098 0.66 -5.55 -4.97
C ASP A 1098 -0.46 -4.85 -5.78
N VAL A 1099 -0.09 -3.81 -6.55
CA VAL A 1099 -1.05 -2.96 -7.29
C VAL A 1099 -0.99 -3.22 -8.78
N ASN A 1100 -2.16 -3.51 -9.34
CA ASN A 1100 -2.42 -3.48 -10.77
C ASN A 1100 -3.30 -2.30 -11.15
N ALA A 1101 -3.13 -1.82 -12.37
CA ALA A 1101 -3.94 -0.77 -12.95
C ALA A 1101 -4.21 -1.03 -14.44
N ALA A 1102 -5.36 -0.56 -14.89
CA ALA A 1102 -5.75 -0.49 -16.30
C ALA A 1102 -6.46 0.84 -16.56
N LEU A 1103 -6.13 1.50 -17.66
CA LEU A 1103 -6.68 2.79 -18.07
C LEU A 1103 -7.00 2.74 -19.57
N ASN A 1104 -8.28 2.82 -19.91
CA ASN A 1104 -8.75 3.07 -21.27
C ASN A 1104 -9.04 4.56 -21.46
N VAL A 1105 -8.57 5.14 -22.56
CA VAL A 1105 -8.92 6.50 -23.00
C VAL A 1105 -9.30 6.46 -24.46
N GLN A 1106 -10.48 6.99 -24.79
CA GLN A 1106 -10.94 7.19 -26.16
C GLN A 1106 -11.05 8.67 -26.44
N VAL A 1107 -10.34 9.12 -27.48
CA VAL A 1107 -10.24 10.53 -27.82
C VAL A 1107 -10.06 10.70 -29.33
N LYS A 1108 -10.53 11.83 -29.85
CA LYS A 1108 -10.25 12.26 -31.21
C LYS A 1108 -9.11 13.28 -31.22
N VAL A 1109 -8.02 12.98 -31.93
CA VAL A 1109 -6.87 13.87 -32.10
C VAL A 1109 -6.71 14.21 -33.57
N GLY A 1110 -7.08 15.44 -33.94
CA GLY A 1110 -7.14 15.85 -35.35
C GLY A 1110 -8.17 15.02 -36.13
N GLU A 1111 -7.72 14.28 -37.14
CA GLU A 1111 -8.56 13.40 -37.95
C GLU A 1111 -8.55 11.93 -37.46
N TYR A 1112 -7.78 11.61 -36.42
CA TYR A 1112 -7.63 10.25 -35.91
C TYR A 1112 -8.54 10.01 -34.70
N ASN A 1113 -9.26 8.89 -34.70
CA ASN A 1113 -9.92 8.37 -33.50
C ASN A 1113 -8.99 7.36 -32.84
N LEU A 1114 -8.65 7.60 -31.57
CA LEU A 1114 -7.71 6.81 -30.80
C LEU A 1114 -8.44 6.11 -29.65
N GLU A 1115 -8.12 4.85 -29.41
CA GLU A 1115 -8.41 4.11 -28.19
C GLU A 1115 -7.06 3.65 -27.61
N LEU A 1116 -6.73 4.13 -26.41
CA LEU A 1116 -5.47 3.89 -25.73
C LEU A 1116 -5.77 3.09 -24.45
N ASN A 1117 -5.15 1.93 -24.31
CA ASN A 1117 -5.28 1.04 -23.15
C ASN A 1117 -3.92 0.92 -22.46
N LEU A 1118 -3.73 1.64 -21.36
CA LEU A 1118 -2.53 1.57 -20.52
C LEU A 1118 -2.77 0.59 -19.37
N THR A 1119 -1.93 -0.42 -19.22
CA THR A 1119 -1.92 -1.34 -18.08
C THR A 1119 -0.61 -1.20 -17.32
N GLY A 1120 -0.67 -1.36 -16.01
CA GLY A 1120 0.50 -1.27 -15.14
C GLY A 1120 0.42 -2.26 -14.00
N GLU A 1121 1.52 -2.94 -13.72
CA GLU A 1121 1.69 -3.87 -12.62
C GLU A 1121 2.87 -3.38 -11.76
N ARG A 1122 2.68 -3.33 -10.44
CA ARG A 1122 3.79 -3.13 -9.50
C ARG A 1122 4.41 -4.50 -9.20
N THR A 1123 5.72 -4.61 -9.42
CA THR A 1123 6.48 -5.86 -9.20
C THR A 1123 7.41 -5.79 -7.98
N GLU A 1124 7.79 -4.57 -7.58
CA GLU A 1124 8.51 -4.26 -6.34
C GLU A 1124 8.06 -2.87 -5.85
N LEU A 1125 8.37 -2.47 -4.62
CA LEU A 1125 7.98 -1.16 -4.07
C LEU A 1125 8.27 0.02 -5.02
N GLU A 1126 9.41 -0.03 -5.73
CA GLU A 1126 9.85 0.97 -6.72
C GLU A 1126 9.88 0.48 -8.18
N GLN A 1127 9.46 -0.76 -8.47
CA GLN A 1127 9.53 -1.36 -9.81
C GLN A 1127 8.15 -1.78 -10.34
N GLY A 1128 7.99 -1.81 -11.67
CA GLY A 1128 6.78 -2.29 -12.31
C GLY A 1128 6.91 -2.57 -13.81
N LYS A 1129 5.87 -3.19 -14.36
CA LYS A 1129 5.69 -3.41 -15.80
C LYS A 1129 4.56 -2.54 -16.31
N LEU A 1130 4.72 -2.00 -17.50
CA LEU A 1130 3.76 -1.12 -18.15
C LEU A 1130 3.50 -1.62 -19.58
N ALA A 1131 2.25 -1.61 -20.03
CA ALA A 1131 1.93 -1.86 -21.43
C ALA A 1131 0.88 -0.86 -21.95
N LEU A 1132 1.06 -0.34 -23.16
CA LEU A 1132 0.16 0.57 -23.84
C LEU A 1132 -0.32 -0.10 -25.13
N ASP A 1133 -1.55 -0.59 -25.15
CA ASP A 1133 -2.25 -1.05 -26.35
C ASP A 1133 -2.92 0.15 -27.04
N VAL A 1134 -2.52 0.40 -28.27
CA VAL A 1134 -2.94 1.52 -29.10
C VAL A 1134 -3.79 1.00 -30.24
N LYS A 1135 -5.00 1.54 -30.38
CA LYS A 1135 -5.91 1.27 -31.49
C LYS A 1135 -6.32 2.58 -32.15
N TYR A 1136 -6.33 2.64 -33.47
CA TYR A 1136 -6.70 3.86 -34.18
C TYR A 1136 -7.26 3.65 -35.59
N LEU A 1137 -7.99 4.65 -36.07
CA LEU A 1137 -8.54 4.72 -37.44
C LEU A 1137 -7.78 5.76 -38.28
N LEU A 1138 -7.56 5.46 -39.56
CA LEU A 1138 -7.01 6.43 -40.52
C LEU A 1138 -8.13 7.38 -41.02
N PRO A 1139 -7.83 8.66 -41.36
CA PRO A 1139 -8.82 9.69 -41.71
C PRO A 1139 -9.81 9.32 -42.83
N GLU A 1140 -9.39 8.50 -43.79
CA GLU A 1140 -10.18 8.07 -44.95
C GLU A 1140 -10.49 6.56 -44.94
N SER A 1141 -10.28 5.86 -43.82
CA SER A 1141 -10.50 4.42 -43.69
C SER A 1141 -11.41 4.09 -42.52
N ASP A 1142 -12.37 3.20 -42.76
CA ASP A 1142 -13.18 2.60 -41.69
C ASP A 1142 -12.46 1.41 -41.01
N LYS A 1143 -11.21 1.12 -41.43
CA LYS A 1143 -10.39 0.05 -40.88
C LYS A 1143 -9.45 0.52 -39.77
N GLN A 1144 -9.25 -0.34 -38.79
CA GLN A 1144 -8.48 -0.10 -37.58
C GLN A 1144 -7.07 -0.69 -37.67
N ARG A 1145 -6.08 0.04 -37.13
CA ARG A 1145 -4.73 -0.44 -36.86
C ARG A 1145 -4.50 -0.56 -35.35
N SER A 1146 -3.64 -1.48 -34.94
CA SER A 1146 -3.28 -1.62 -33.53
C SER A 1146 -1.87 -2.13 -33.29
N PHE A 1147 -1.28 -1.71 -32.18
CA PHE A 1147 -0.01 -2.21 -31.67
C PHE A 1147 0.07 -2.00 -30.15
N ILE A 1148 0.87 -2.83 -29.47
CA ILE A 1148 1.10 -2.77 -28.03
C ILE A 1148 2.55 -2.41 -27.79
N VAL A 1149 2.82 -1.47 -26.90
CA VAL A 1149 4.17 -1.12 -26.41
C VAL A 1149 4.30 -1.58 -24.96
N SER A 1150 5.37 -2.29 -24.59
CA SER A 1150 5.60 -2.78 -23.23
C SER A 1150 6.95 -2.32 -22.69
N TYR A 1151 6.99 -1.93 -21.42
CA TYR A 1151 8.18 -1.51 -20.69
C TYR A 1151 8.27 -2.20 -19.33
N ASP A 1152 9.44 -2.73 -19.00
CA ASP A 1152 9.74 -3.32 -17.70
C ASP A 1152 10.80 -2.44 -17.02
N THR A 1153 10.48 -1.83 -15.88
CA THR A 1153 11.39 -0.89 -15.19
C THR A 1153 12.59 -1.59 -14.57
N LYS A 1154 12.45 -2.88 -14.20
CA LYS A 1154 13.50 -3.66 -13.55
C LYS A 1154 14.51 -4.18 -14.58
N LEU A 1155 14.03 -4.58 -15.75
CA LEU A 1155 14.87 -5.02 -16.86
C LEU A 1155 15.34 -3.88 -17.76
N GLU A 1156 14.72 -2.70 -17.64
CA GLU A 1156 14.93 -1.53 -18.51
C GLU A 1156 14.73 -1.87 -20.01
N THR A 1157 13.82 -2.79 -20.31
CA THR A 1157 13.55 -3.26 -21.68
C THR A 1157 12.28 -2.66 -22.24
N LEU A 1158 12.32 -2.26 -23.52
CA LEU A 1158 11.17 -1.77 -24.27
C LEU A 1158 10.88 -2.69 -25.46
N SER A 1159 9.62 -3.03 -25.68
CA SER A 1159 9.19 -3.80 -26.85
C SER A 1159 7.89 -3.25 -27.44
N ALA A 1160 7.64 -3.55 -28.71
CA ALA A 1160 6.36 -3.25 -29.35
C ALA A 1160 5.93 -4.38 -30.30
N THR A 1161 4.65 -4.75 -30.29
CA THR A 1161 4.11 -5.84 -31.11
C THR A 1161 2.77 -5.46 -31.74
N ASN A 1162 2.51 -5.82 -33.00
CA ASN A 1162 1.24 -5.58 -33.68
C ASN A 1162 0.46 -6.85 -34.03
N ALA A 1163 -0.75 -6.69 -34.59
CA ALA A 1163 -1.63 -7.79 -34.97
C ALA A 1163 -1.08 -8.72 -36.08
N GLU A 1164 -0.05 -8.29 -36.79
CA GLU A 1164 0.61 -9.06 -37.85
C GLU A 1164 1.86 -9.79 -37.36
N ASN A 1165 2.04 -9.89 -36.04
CA ASN A 1165 3.18 -10.50 -35.36
C ASN A 1165 4.52 -9.83 -35.72
N VAL A 1166 4.50 -8.52 -35.96
CA VAL A 1166 5.71 -7.70 -36.07
C VAL A 1166 6.14 -7.32 -34.66
N LYS A 1167 7.32 -7.77 -34.23
CA LYS A 1167 7.88 -7.52 -32.89
C LYS A 1167 9.14 -6.67 -32.98
N LEU A 1168 9.13 -5.52 -32.35
CA LEU A 1168 10.27 -4.63 -32.12
C LEU A 1168 10.75 -4.81 -30.68
N VAL A 1169 12.06 -4.95 -30.48
CA VAL A 1169 12.66 -5.01 -29.13
C VAL A 1169 13.87 -4.09 -29.09
N LEU A 1170 13.92 -3.23 -28.07
CA LEU A 1170 15.07 -2.42 -27.71
C LEU A 1170 15.69 -2.91 -26.40
N ALA A 1171 17.01 -2.93 -26.34
CA ALA A 1171 17.78 -3.28 -25.15
C ALA A 1171 19.02 -2.39 -25.04
N GLU A 1172 19.57 -2.26 -23.83
CA GLU A 1172 20.85 -1.57 -23.65
C GLU A 1172 21.96 -2.21 -24.50
N PRO A 1173 22.80 -1.39 -25.17
CA PRO A 1173 23.87 -1.91 -25.99
C PRO A 1173 24.97 -2.56 -25.14
N ALA A 1174 25.41 -3.76 -25.52
CA ALA A 1174 26.45 -4.51 -24.79
C ALA A 1174 27.86 -3.87 -24.80
N ASP A 1175 28.09 -2.84 -25.62
CA ASP A 1175 29.37 -2.12 -25.73
C ASP A 1175 29.10 -0.64 -26.07
N GLU A 1176 29.14 0.23 -25.05
CA GLU A 1176 28.90 1.68 -25.19
C GLU A 1176 29.98 2.40 -26.03
N ASP A 1177 31.13 1.78 -26.29
CA ASP A 1177 32.26 2.40 -27.00
C ASP A 1177 32.32 2.03 -28.50
N ALA A 1178 31.36 1.27 -29.03
CA ALA A 1178 31.33 0.86 -30.44
C ALA A 1178 30.92 2.01 -31.39
N GLU A 1179 31.59 2.14 -32.56
CA GLU A 1179 31.21 3.11 -33.63
C GLU A 1179 29.78 2.91 -34.16
N GLN A 1180 29.26 1.69 -34.05
CA GLN A 1180 27.87 1.36 -34.32
C GLN A 1180 27.35 0.48 -33.17
N GLN A 1181 26.32 0.94 -32.48
CA GLN A 1181 25.67 0.20 -31.41
C GLN A 1181 24.34 -0.35 -31.94
N VAL A 1182 24.12 -1.66 -31.84
CA VAL A 1182 22.80 -2.24 -32.14
C VAL A 1182 21.93 -2.02 -30.89
N LEU A 1183 20.88 -1.20 -31.05
CA LEU A 1183 19.94 -0.89 -29.99
C LEU A 1183 18.78 -1.89 -29.95
N GLY A 1184 18.53 -2.62 -31.04
CA GLY A 1184 17.41 -3.54 -31.12
C GLY A 1184 17.17 -4.20 -32.47
N THR A 1185 16.09 -4.97 -32.58
CA THR A 1185 15.71 -5.73 -33.79
C THR A 1185 14.21 -5.67 -34.05
N ILE A 1186 13.83 -5.82 -35.32
CA ILE A 1186 12.44 -5.98 -35.77
C ILE A 1186 12.28 -7.36 -36.42
N MET A 1187 11.38 -8.17 -35.86
CA MET A 1187 11.03 -9.52 -36.30
C MET A 1187 9.60 -9.55 -36.86
N VAL A 1188 9.32 -10.44 -37.81
CA VAL A 1188 7.97 -10.74 -38.31
C VAL A 1188 7.78 -12.25 -38.24
N GLY A 1189 7.03 -12.71 -37.24
CA GLY A 1189 7.09 -14.12 -36.83
C GLY A 1189 8.54 -14.52 -36.50
N ASP A 1190 9.02 -15.61 -37.09
CA ASP A 1190 10.40 -16.08 -36.90
C ASP A 1190 11.43 -15.41 -37.83
N GLU A 1191 10.98 -14.55 -38.76
CA GLU A 1191 11.85 -13.90 -39.74
C GLU A 1191 12.35 -12.55 -39.23
N LYS A 1192 13.67 -12.33 -39.24
CA LYS A 1192 14.25 -11.02 -38.95
C LYS A 1192 14.07 -10.10 -40.15
N ALA A 1193 13.45 -8.94 -39.95
CA ALA A 1193 13.18 -7.97 -41.01
C ALA A 1193 14.12 -6.74 -40.98
N ALA A 1194 14.54 -6.31 -39.79
CA ALA A 1194 15.45 -5.16 -39.64
C ALA A 1194 16.24 -5.14 -38.30
N GLU A 1195 17.29 -4.32 -38.26
CA GLU A 1195 18.02 -3.91 -37.04
C GLU A 1195 17.86 -2.41 -36.76
N ILE A 1196 17.83 -2.04 -35.48
CA ILE A 1196 17.85 -0.65 -35.01
C ILE A 1196 19.26 -0.36 -34.50
N VAL A 1197 19.93 0.63 -35.08
CA VAL A 1197 21.34 0.91 -34.82
C VAL A 1197 21.60 2.38 -34.56
N LYS A 1198 22.43 2.69 -33.57
CA LYS A 1198 22.97 4.03 -33.31
C LYS A 1198 24.32 4.17 -34.01
N ARG A 1199 24.47 5.21 -34.83
CA ARG A 1199 25.73 5.63 -35.44
C ARG A 1199 25.93 7.12 -35.14
N ASP A 1200 26.98 7.45 -34.38
CA ASP A 1200 27.20 8.80 -33.86
C ASP A 1200 25.96 9.34 -33.08
N SER A 1201 25.31 10.39 -33.59
CA SER A 1201 24.10 11.00 -33.04
C SER A 1201 22.81 10.56 -33.75
N LEU A 1202 22.87 9.58 -34.66
CA LEU A 1202 21.74 9.13 -35.47
C LEU A 1202 21.29 7.73 -35.05
N VAL A 1203 19.97 7.54 -34.96
CA VAL A 1203 19.35 6.22 -34.86
C VAL A 1203 18.81 5.84 -36.24
N LEU A 1204 19.14 4.65 -36.71
CA LEU A 1204 18.86 4.16 -38.05
C LEU A 1204 18.16 2.80 -37.97
N ILE A 1205 17.21 2.55 -38.87
CA ILE A 1205 16.70 1.21 -39.15
C ILE A 1205 17.41 0.68 -40.39
N VAL A 1206 18.00 -0.51 -40.28
CA VAL A 1206 18.66 -1.23 -41.36
C VAL A 1206 17.83 -2.47 -41.68
N TYR A 1207 17.07 -2.43 -42.77
CA TYR A 1207 16.29 -3.58 -43.24
C TYR A 1207 17.21 -4.62 -43.88
N GLU A 1208 16.83 -5.91 -43.83
CA GLU A 1208 17.64 -7.02 -44.37
C GLU A 1208 17.88 -6.93 -45.89
N ASN A 1209 17.05 -6.18 -46.62
CA ASN A 1209 17.29 -5.89 -48.04
C ASN A 1209 18.33 -4.77 -48.30
N GLY A 1210 18.91 -4.22 -47.23
CA GLY A 1210 19.92 -3.15 -47.27
C GLY A 1210 19.35 -1.73 -47.36
N ILE A 1211 18.03 -1.55 -47.34
CA ILE A 1211 17.42 -0.23 -47.18
C ILE A 1211 17.76 0.29 -45.78
N VAL A 1212 18.19 1.55 -45.72
CA VAL A 1212 18.47 2.24 -44.47
C VAL A 1212 17.53 3.43 -44.37
N GLU A 1213 16.80 3.50 -43.27
CA GLU A 1213 15.89 4.57 -42.94
C GLU A 1213 16.37 5.27 -41.66
N THR A 1214 16.37 6.59 -41.66
CA THR A 1214 16.57 7.38 -40.43
C THR A 1214 15.27 7.39 -39.65
N LEU A 1215 15.34 7.13 -38.34
CA LEU A 1215 14.17 7.17 -37.47
C LEU A 1215 13.63 8.59 -37.31
#